data_AF-A0A5P9FE51-F1
#
_entry.id   AF-A0A5P9FE51-F1
#
_cell.length_a   1.000
_cell.length_b   1.000
_cell.length_c   1.000
_cell.angle_alpha   90.00
_cell.angle_beta   90.00
_cell.angle_gamma   90.00
#
_symmetry.space_group_name_H-M   'P 1'
#
loop_
_entity.id
_entity.type
_entity.pdbx_description
1 polymer ?
#
loop_
_entity_poly.entity_id
_entity_poly.type
_entity_poly.pdbx_seq_one_letter_code
_entity_poly.pdbx_strand_id
1 'polypeptide(L)'
;MSVSSRLIAALCLALLAAPSLAARDTVFGQEPGPIPATLWLAQAQTETPREVAAEAASRAPALAMGLNGIHDWSPQQPFLDIFKTSRPWIGHLPGQWGGIETDVLRAGGHIDARGWPLSIPDEAERIEALVLTDRPEEAQELRGAYVLTYEGEGEISVTGLARRVDAAPGRIRFFYEPGPGAVGVSIAALDADNPIRDIRLFREEHEPLLEAGALFNPAWLARIADMRVLRFMDWMETNNSPVTDWDSRPRVEDATYAAWGVPLPVLLRLANEVGADPWFTLPHMADDAYVRAFAESVRDGLDPRLKAYAEYSNEMWNDIFEQARWADRQAEELWGPGDDLRMQFYGKRAAEVMDIWADVFDDAAEARLVRVFATHTGWAGREARALAAPLAFLTLGKMPQDSFDAYAVTGYFLFDFEAQGDALLADLDDAEAAAQEAGEAQGLARVALREHVRETRFNEAFGPFAERLEPNVARLTDEVFPYHAQAAEQAGLDLIMYEGGAHLVPAGHPEAERLAEFLSAFGYSDAMAGLYDQLLSGWSAAGGTLFNAFVDMGRASQWGIWGHLRHPWDDNPRWQSLVSYNDAAPVPDARGAAVFANGAVAAGTNGDDEIRGSGEEDLILAGPGDDLVISGGGADLLHGGAGEDEARLPGVQSDWTISRDAAGRTLVQSGWLIVRLTDFELLSFEGTTGEAISLP
;
A
#
# COMPACT_ATOMS: atom_id res chain seq x y z
N MET A 1 57.29 -6.08 63.17
CA MET A 1 57.82 -7.23 62.40
C MET A 1 56.74 -8.30 62.30
N SER A 2 55.97 -8.29 61.22
CA SER A 2 55.45 -9.43 60.44
C SER A 2 54.30 -8.96 59.52
N VAL A 3 54.00 -9.81 58.53
CA VAL A 3 52.76 -9.94 57.73
C VAL A 3 52.68 -9.24 56.35
N SER A 4 53.00 -10.03 55.31
CA SER A 4 52.12 -10.61 54.28
C SER A 4 51.19 -9.78 53.35
N SER A 5 51.29 -10.15 52.06
CA SER A 5 50.26 -10.21 50.97
C SER A 5 49.93 -8.94 50.19
N ARG A 6 49.74 -8.91 48.85
CA ARG A 6 49.97 -9.79 47.68
C ARG A 6 49.55 -8.97 46.43
N LEU A 7 50.20 -9.23 45.29
CA LEU A 7 49.75 -9.00 43.89
C LEU A 7 49.36 -7.58 43.44
N ILE A 8 50.34 -6.83 42.93
CA ILE A 8 50.18 -5.78 41.90
C ILE A 8 51.39 -5.92 40.97
N ALA A 9 51.17 -6.25 39.70
CA ALA A 9 52.01 -5.98 38.53
C ALA A 9 51.89 -7.10 37.46
N ALA A 10 50.74 -7.15 36.78
CA ALA A 10 50.58 -7.77 35.45
C ALA A 10 49.24 -7.32 34.84
N LEU A 11 49.05 -6.00 34.64
CA LEU A 11 47.89 -5.46 33.93
C LEU A 11 48.19 -4.04 33.44
N CYS A 12 48.86 -3.91 32.29
CA CYS A 12 49.01 -2.66 31.54
C CYS A 12 49.49 -3.00 30.12
N LEU A 13 48.54 -3.27 29.21
CA LEU A 13 48.53 -2.93 27.77
C LEU A 13 47.40 -3.74 27.09
N ALA A 14 46.19 -3.19 27.07
CA ALA A 14 45.09 -3.57 26.17
C ALA A 14 43.93 -2.57 26.41
N LEU A 15 44.02 -1.40 25.79
CA LEU A 15 42.97 -0.38 25.75
C LEU A 15 43.06 0.25 24.36
N LEU A 16 42.24 -0.25 23.45
CA LEU A 16 41.76 0.30 22.16
C LEU A 16 41.33 -0.88 21.26
N ALA A 17 40.13 -1.39 21.52
CA ALA A 17 39.35 -2.19 20.58
C ALA A 17 37.87 -1.99 20.95
N ALA A 18 37.08 -1.52 20.00
CA ALA A 18 35.63 -1.50 20.11
C ALA A 18 35.12 -2.95 20.34
N PRO A 19 34.08 -3.17 21.16
CA PRO A 19 33.53 -4.50 21.28
C PRO A 19 32.78 -4.86 19.99
N SER A 20 33.19 -5.97 19.38
CA SER A 20 32.53 -6.66 18.26
C SER A 20 31.08 -7.06 18.58
N LEU A 21 30.22 -7.07 17.57
CA LEU A 21 28.78 -7.40 17.62
C LEU A 21 28.40 -8.67 18.42
N ALA A 22 29.30 -9.63 18.59
CA ALA A 22 29.01 -10.94 19.20
C ALA A 22 28.66 -10.93 20.72
N ALA A 23 28.71 -9.78 21.41
CA ALA A 23 28.38 -9.71 22.84
C ALA A 23 26.92 -9.25 23.13
N ARG A 24 26.14 -8.86 22.10
CA ARG A 24 24.77 -8.33 22.25
C ARG A 24 23.65 -9.40 22.28
N ASP A 25 23.98 -10.67 22.05
CA ASP A 25 23.01 -11.78 21.91
C ASP A 25 22.39 -12.31 23.23
N THR A 26 22.73 -11.74 24.38
CA THR A 26 22.29 -12.29 25.68
C THR A 26 20.91 -11.79 26.16
N VAL A 27 20.36 -10.72 25.57
CA VAL A 27 19.07 -10.14 25.99
C VAL A 27 17.88 -10.82 25.30
N PHE A 28 18.08 -11.39 24.11
CA PHE A 28 16.99 -11.91 23.26
C PHE A 28 16.89 -13.43 23.20
N GLY A 29 17.77 -14.17 23.90
CA GLY A 29 17.67 -15.60 24.25
C GLY A 29 17.07 -16.55 23.19
N GLN A 30 17.94 -17.37 22.56
CA GLN A 30 17.66 -18.42 21.56
C GLN A 30 16.31 -18.36 20.82
N GLU A 31 16.44 -18.02 19.53
CA GLU A 31 15.40 -18.01 18.51
C GLU A 31 14.41 -19.18 18.59
N PRO A 32 13.09 -18.93 18.56
CA PRO A 32 12.14 -19.95 18.11
C PRO A 32 12.30 -20.14 16.59
N GLY A 33 13.27 -20.98 16.21
CA GLY A 33 13.49 -21.56 14.88
C GLY A 33 13.89 -20.54 13.79
N PRO A 34 14.69 -20.93 12.79
CA PRO A 34 14.76 -20.13 11.59
C PRO A 34 13.34 -20.11 11.02
N ILE A 35 12.69 -18.95 10.99
CA ILE A 35 11.97 -18.68 9.76
C ILE A 35 13.09 -18.59 8.73
N PRO A 36 13.06 -19.46 7.72
CA PRO A 36 13.95 -19.41 6.59
C PRO A 36 14.53 -18.03 6.27
N ALA A 37 15.79 -17.81 6.65
CA ALA A 37 16.71 -17.18 5.71
C ALA A 37 16.54 -17.87 4.33
N THR A 38 16.16 -19.15 4.31
CA THR A 38 15.69 -19.94 3.17
C THR A 38 14.34 -19.52 2.51
N LEU A 39 13.73 -18.37 2.79
CA LEU A 39 12.71 -17.78 1.88
C LEU A 39 13.28 -16.55 1.15
N TRP A 40 14.36 -15.98 1.67
CA TRP A 40 15.20 -14.98 1.03
C TRP A 40 16.43 -15.59 0.33
N LEU A 41 16.80 -16.84 0.65
CA LEU A 41 17.95 -17.58 0.09
C LEU A 41 17.58 -18.83 -0.70
N ALA A 42 16.31 -19.27 -0.74
CA ALA A 42 15.96 -20.52 -1.45
C ALA A 42 15.58 -20.36 -2.93
N GLN A 43 15.39 -19.14 -3.44
CA GLN A 43 15.37 -18.92 -4.89
C GLN A 43 16.78 -18.65 -5.47
N ALA A 44 17.73 -18.24 -4.63
CA ALA A 44 19.07 -17.82 -5.05
C ALA A 44 20.07 -18.96 -5.36
N GLN A 45 19.67 -20.24 -5.35
CA GLN A 45 20.63 -21.34 -5.62
C GLN A 45 20.36 -22.18 -6.86
N THR A 46 19.30 -21.90 -7.63
CA THR A 46 19.07 -22.62 -8.90
C THR A 46 18.69 -21.73 -10.08
N GLU A 47 18.14 -20.54 -9.84
CA GLU A 47 17.65 -19.66 -10.90
C GLU A 47 18.21 -18.24 -10.73
N THR A 48 18.66 -17.66 -11.84
CA THR A 48 19.15 -16.27 -11.87
C THR A 48 17.98 -15.28 -11.76
N PRO A 49 18.18 -14.05 -11.27
CA PRO A 49 17.17 -12.98 -11.29
C PRO A 49 16.44 -12.86 -12.63
N ARG A 50 17.19 -13.02 -13.71
CA ARG A 50 16.71 -13.05 -15.09
C ARG A 50 15.71 -14.18 -15.38
N GLU A 51 15.87 -15.36 -14.79
CA GLU A 51 14.97 -16.50 -14.97
C GLU A 51 13.65 -16.29 -14.22
N VAL A 52 13.71 -15.73 -13.00
CA VAL A 52 12.53 -15.37 -12.19
C VAL A 52 11.67 -14.32 -12.92
N ALA A 53 12.29 -13.24 -13.42
CA ALA A 53 11.58 -12.21 -14.18
C ALA A 53 10.98 -12.75 -15.50
N ALA A 54 11.64 -13.72 -16.14
CA ALA A 54 11.14 -14.33 -17.37
C ALA A 54 9.89 -15.20 -17.16
N GLU A 55 9.74 -15.85 -16.01
CA GLU A 55 8.52 -16.59 -15.65
C GLU A 55 7.34 -15.65 -15.37
N ALA A 56 7.59 -14.54 -14.65
CA ALA A 56 6.62 -13.48 -14.41
C ALA A 56 6.11 -12.83 -15.71
N ALA A 57 6.97 -12.67 -16.72
CA ALA A 57 6.64 -12.08 -18.01
C ALA A 57 5.79 -12.96 -18.97
N SER A 58 5.22 -14.07 -18.50
CA SER A 58 4.56 -15.06 -19.38
C SER A 58 3.11 -14.73 -19.75
N ARG A 59 2.42 -13.84 -19.00
CA ARG A 59 1.04 -13.40 -19.26
C ARG A 59 0.85 -11.92 -18.96
N ALA A 60 -0.05 -11.26 -19.70
CA ALA A 60 -0.39 -9.87 -19.44
C ALA A 60 -1.55 -9.83 -18.43
N PRO A 61 -1.39 -9.15 -17.28
CA PRO A 61 -2.45 -9.05 -16.30
C PRO A 61 -3.65 -8.27 -16.85
N ALA A 62 -4.84 -8.58 -16.31
CA ALA A 62 -6.12 -7.98 -16.70
C ALA A 62 -6.89 -7.35 -15.52
N LEU A 63 -6.51 -7.66 -14.29
CA LEU A 63 -7.17 -7.20 -13.07
C LEU A 63 -6.59 -5.86 -12.60
N ALA A 64 -7.46 -4.96 -12.14
CA ALA A 64 -7.06 -3.78 -11.38
C ALA A 64 -7.27 -4.03 -9.88
N MET A 65 -6.45 -3.41 -9.05
CA MET A 65 -6.53 -3.52 -7.61
C MET A 65 -6.44 -2.14 -6.97
N GLY A 66 -7.40 -1.80 -6.11
CA GLY A 66 -7.23 -0.68 -5.19
C GLY A 66 -6.35 -1.09 -4.01
N LEU A 67 -5.60 -0.15 -3.46
CA LEU A 67 -4.76 -0.39 -2.31
C LEU A 67 -5.42 0.17 -1.06
N ASN A 68 -5.53 -0.65 -0.01
CA ASN A 68 -6.19 -0.22 1.23
C ASN A 68 -5.47 0.97 1.89
N GLY A 69 -6.21 1.78 2.65
CA GLY A 69 -5.70 2.95 3.36
C GLY A 69 -4.53 2.67 4.31
N ILE A 70 -3.67 3.68 4.47
CA ILE A 70 -2.47 3.62 5.29
C ILE A 70 -2.83 3.92 6.75
N HIS A 71 -2.83 2.89 7.59
CA HIS A 71 -3.12 3.03 9.02
C HIS A 71 -2.30 2.09 9.90
N ASP A 72 -2.17 2.47 11.18
CA ASP A 72 -1.39 1.74 12.19
C ASP A 72 -1.98 0.35 12.52
N TRP A 73 -3.25 0.12 12.14
CA TRP A 73 -3.99 -1.13 12.27
C TRP A 73 -4.20 -1.85 10.93
N SER A 74 -3.79 -1.28 9.78
CA SER A 74 -3.98 -1.89 8.46
C SER A 74 -3.05 -3.10 8.28
N PRO A 75 -3.58 -4.31 7.94
CA PRO A 75 -2.79 -5.53 7.78
C PRO A 75 -1.85 -5.52 6.57
N GLN A 76 -2.03 -4.58 5.63
CA GLN A 76 -1.25 -4.46 4.41
C GLN A 76 0.25 -4.32 4.67
N GLN A 77 0.64 -3.46 5.64
CA GLN A 77 2.04 -3.15 6.00
C GLN A 77 2.96 -3.01 4.76
N PRO A 78 2.65 -2.05 3.87
CA PRO A 78 3.31 -1.96 2.57
C PRO A 78 4.74 -1.44 2.66
N PHE A 79 5.13 -0.75 3.75
CA PHE A 79 6.43 -0.11 3.89
C PHE A 79 7.38 -0.89 4.81
N LEU A 80 8.68 -0.88 4.48
CA LEU A 80 9.75 -1.35 5.37
C LEU A 80 9.90 -0.45 6.60
N ASP A 81 9.81 0.87 6.38
CA ASP A 81 9.65 1.84 7.47
C ASP A 81 8.19 1.89 7.90
N ILE A 82 7.87 1.07 8.89
CA ILE A 82 6.54 0.90 9.45
C ILE A 82 6.05 2.19 10.11
N PHE A 83 6.95 3.09 10.52
CA PHE A 83 6.57 4.37 11.12
C PHE A 83 5.78 5.24 10.13
N LYS A 84 5.94 5.04 8.80
CA LYS A 84 5.12 5.70 7.78
C LYS A 84 3.64 5.32 7.82
N THR A 85 3.29 4.24 8.51
CA THR A 85 1.90 3.83 8.78
C THR A 85 1.39 4.28 10.14
N SER A 86 2.21 5.01 10.92
CA SER A 86 1.86 5.37 12.30
C SER A 86 0.67 6.29 12.39
N ARG A 87 -0.09 6.15 13.48
CA ARG A 87 -1.09 7.15 13.85
C ARG A 87 -0.39 8.49 14.12
N PRO A 88 -0.95 9.62 13.69
CA PRO A 88 -0.44 10.93 14.07
C PRO A 88 -0.35 11.10 15.59
N TRP A 89 0.53 11.99 16.04
CA TRP A 89 0.81 12.19 17.46
C TRP A 89 -0.44 12.54 18.27
N ILE A 90 -0.59 11.88 19.42
CA ILE A 90 -1.61 12.16 20.43
C ILE A 90 -0.91 12.63 21.70
N GLY A 91 -1.39 13.72 22.31
CA GLY A 91 -0.88 14.17 23.61
C GLY A 91 -1.66 13.54 24.76
N HIS A 92 -0.92 13.10 25.79
CA HIS A 92 -1.45 12.43 26.96
C HIS A 92 -1.45 13.36 28.17
N LEU A 93 -2.64 13.65 28.70
CA LEU A 93 -2.78 14.39 29.96
C LEU A 93 -2.35 13.52 31.16
N PRO A 94 -2.01 14.14 32.32
CA PRO A 94 -1.60 13.40 33.50
C PRO A 94 -2.54 12.28 33.94
N GLY A 95 -2.04 11.05 33.96
CA GLY A 95 -2.80 9.86 34.36
C GLY A 95 -3.93 9.47 33.39
N GLN A 96 -3.95 10.02 32.18
CA GLN A 96 -4.99 9.80 31.17
C GLN A 96 -4.38 9.38 29.81
N TRP A 97 -5.05 8.46 29.12
CA TRP A 97 -4.75 8.18 27.72
C TRP A 97 -5.42 9.23 26.83
N GLY A 98 -4.65 9.87 25.95
CA GLY A 98 -5.10 11.00 25.15
C GLY A 98 -5.42 12.25 25.97
N GLY A 99 -6.28 13.10 25.41
CA GLY A 99 -6.68 14.38 25.99
C GLY A 99 -6.20 15.58 25.17
N ILE A 100 -5.28 15.39 24.23
CA ILE A 100 -4.88 16.40 23.24
C ILE A 100 -4.79 15.74 21.87
N GLU A 101 -5.73 16.10 20.99
CA GLU A 101 -5.80 15.59 19.62
C GLU A 101 -4.69 16.18 18.74
N THR A 102 -4.34 15.48 17.65
CA THR A 102 -3.29 15.91 16.71
C THR A 102 -3.52 17.32 16.17
N ASP A 103 -4.75 17.69 15.85
CA ASP A 103 -5.06 19.03 15.34
C ASP A 103 -4.81 20.13 16.38
N VAL A 104 -4.98 19.80 17.67
CA VAL A 104 -4.64 20.72 18.77
C VAL A 104 -3.13 20.84 18.91
N LEU A 105 -2.37 19.74 18.80
CA LEU A 105 -0.90 19.78 18.78
C LEU A 105 -0.39 20.65 17.61
N ARG A 106 -0.98 20.49 16.42
CA ARG A 106 -0.63 21.27 15.23
C ARG A 106 -0.96 22.75 15.42
N ALA A 107 -2.17 23.06 15.85
CA ALA A 107 -2.62 24.44 16.07
C ALA A 107 -1.81 25.14 17.18
N GLY A 108 -1.33 24.38 18.17
CA GLY A 108 -0.44 24.87 19.22
C GLY A 108 1.02 25.05 18.79
N GLY A 109 1.40 24.63 17.58
CA GLY A 109 2.79 24.69 17.10
C GLY A 109 3.72 23.65 17.73
N HIS A 110 3.18 22.58 18.28
CA HIS A 110 3.95 21.49 18.90
C HIS A 110 4.47 20.46 17.90
N ILE A 111 3.93 20.46 16.68
CA ILE A 111 4.39 19.64 15.55
C ILE A 111 4.62 20.53 14.32
N ASP A 112 5.65 20.23 13.52
CA ASP A 112 5.94 20.94 12.29
C ASP A 112 4.96 20.58 11.16
N ALA A 113 5.12 21.23 10.00
CA ALA A 113 4.26 20.98 8.84
C ALA A 113 4.35 19.54 8.30
N ARG A 114 5.46 18.84 8.57
CA ARG A 114 5.70 17.42 8.20
C ARG A 114 5.23 16.45 9.29
N GLY A 115 4.69 16.97 10.40
CA GLY A 115 4.22 16.15 11.52
C GLY A 115 5.30 15.72 12.51
N TRP A 116 6.50 16.31 12.47
CA TRP A 116 7.55 16.03 13.44
C TRP A 116 7.39 16.86 14.73
N PRO A 117 7.60 16.28 15.93
CA PRO A 117 7.52 17.00 17.19
C PRO A 117 8.53 18.15 17.31
N LEU A 118 8.07 19.30 17.81
CA LEU A 118 8.88 20.49 18.11
C LEU A 118 8.89 20.83 19.61
N SER A 119 7.87 20.39 20.36
CA SER A 119 7.78 20.54 21.82
C SER A 119 6.69 19.64 22.38
N ILE A 120 6.70 19.45 23.70
CA ILE A 120 5.61 18.80 24.44
C ILE A 120 4.70 19.90 25.01
N PRO A 121 3.37 19.84 24.84
CA PRO A 121 2.46 20.79 25.48
C PRO A 121 2.64 20.81 27.01
N ASP A 122 2.54 21.98 27.63
CA ASP A 122 2.77 22.16 29.09
C ASP A 122 1.82 21.28 29.94
N GLU A 123 0.61 21.05 29.44
CA GLU A 123 -0.41 20.21 30.06
C GLU A 123 -0.24 18.70 29.79
N ALA A 124 0.64 18.30 28.85
CA ALA A 124 0.87 16.90 28.50
C ALA A 124 2.02 16.30 29.29
N GLU A 125 1.90 15.04 29.71
CA GLU A 125 3.04 14.27 30.23
C GLU A 125 3.94 13.74 29.12
N ARG A 126 3.37 13.51 27.93
CA ARG A 126 4.06 12.99 26.74
C ARG A 126 3.17 13.11 25.50
N ILE A 127 3.79 12.94 24.33
CA ILE A 127 3.10 12.62 23.08
C ILE A 127 3.42 11.18 22.65
N GLU A 128 2.49 10.52 21.98
CA GLU A 128 2.64 9.13 21.54
C GLU A 128 2.07 8.94 20.13
N ALA A 129 2.79 8.17 19.30
CA ALA A 129 2.33 7.68 18.01
C ALA A 129 2.20 6.15 18.08
N LEU A 130 1.11 5.59 17.54
CA LEU A 130 0.86 4.15 17.56
C LEU A 130 1.24 3.49 16.24
N VAL A 131 1.76 2.26 16.34
CA VAL A 131 2.14 1.39 15.22
C VAL A 131 1.80 -0.06 15.59
N LEU A 132 1.66 -0.93 14.57
CA LEU A 132 1.43 -2.37 14.75
C LEU A 132 0.24 -2.70 15.68
N THR A 133 -0.86 -1.98 15.50
CA THR A 133 -2.08 -2.11 16.33
C THR A 133 -2.90 -3.32 15.91
N ASP A 134 -3.36 -4.08 16.91
CA ASP A 134 -4.31 -5.20 16.82
C ASP A 134 -3.99 -6.19 15.69
N ARG A 135 -2.71 -6.54 15.57
CA ARG A 135 -2.27 -7.52 14.57
C ARG A 135 -2.85 -8.89 14.89
N PRO A 136 -3.37 -9.63 13.88
CA PRO A 136 -3.86 -10.99 14.09
C PRO A 136 -2.78 -11.85 14.75
N GLU A 137 -3.17 -12.65 15.75
CA GLU A 137 -2.23 -13.55 16.43
C GLU A 137 -1.64 -14.58 15.45
N GLU A 138 -2.31 -14.84 14.32
CA GLU A 138 -1.87 -15.76 13.28
C GLU A 138 -0.74 -15.20 12.40
N ALA A 139 -0.51 -13.87 12.39
CA ALA A 139 0.51 -13.20 11.57
C ALA A 139 1.93 -13.36 12.14
N GLN A 140 2.33 -14.59 12.44
CA GLN A 140 3.57 -14.95 13.13
C GLN A 140 4.84 -14.48 12.39
N GLU A 141 4.75 -14.15 11.12
CA GLU A 141 5.82 -13.56 10.31
C GLU A 141 6.19 -12.13 10.75
N LEU A 142 5.31 -11.44 11.47
CA LEU A 142 5.60 -10.15 12.11
C LEU A 142 6.34 -10.32 13.45
N ARG A 143 6.42 -11.54 14.00
CA ARG A 143 7.13 -11.80 15.25
C ARG A 143 8.64 -11.64 15.03
N GLY A 144 9.33 -10.88 15.88
CA GLY A 144 10.77 -10.74 15.75
C GLY A 144 11.38 -9.54 16.44
N ALA A 145 12.64 -9.28 16.10
CA ALA A 145 13.37 -8.10 16.54
C ALA A 145 13.09 -6.90 15.62
N TYR A 146 12.86 -5.75 16.24
CA TYR A 146 12.59 -4.48 15.59
C TYR A 146 13.61 -3.45 16.04
N VAL A 147 13.89 -2.52 15.14
CA VAL A 147 14.81 -1.42 15.34
C VAL A 147 14.06 -0.12 15.07
N LEU A 148 14.10 0.79 16.04
CA LEU A 148 13.73 2.18 15.88
C LEU A 148 15.02 3.01 15.84
N THR A 149 15.13 3.90 14.86
CA THR A 149 16.19 4.90 14.76
C THR A 149 15.58 6.30 14.74
N TYR A 150 16.32 7.31 15.20
CA TYR A 150 15.85 8.70 15.22
C TYR A 150 17.03 9.67 15.29
N GLU A 151 16.81 10.91 14.83
CA GLU A 151 17.69 12.04 15.10
C GLU A 151 17.13 12.90 16.23
N GLY A 152 17.99 13.71 16.86
CA GLY A 152 17.62 14.65 17.92
C GLY A 152 17.88 14.14 19.34
N GLU A 153 17.60 15.01 20.32
CA GLU A 153 17.82 14.74 21.74
C GLU A 153 16.50 14.82 22.52
N GLY A 154 16.31 13.91 23.48
CA GLY A 154 15.09 13.83 24.27
C GLY A 154 14.88 12.49 24.97
N GLU A 155 13.74 12.35 25.63
CA GLU A 155 13.28 11.14 26.29
C GLU A 155 12.25 10.42 25.40
N ILE A 156 12.76 9.58 24.49
CA ILE A 156 11.97 8.69 23.63
C ILE A 156 12.00 7.25 24.17
N SER A 157 10.86 6.56 24.08
CA SER A 157 10.71 5.16 24.48
C SER A 157 9.69 4.42 23.61
N VAL A 158 9.72 3.09 23.68
CA VAL A 158 8.69 2.23 23.08
C VAL A 158 7.81 1.62 24.17
N THR A 159 6.51 1.57 23.95
CA THR A 159 5.48 1.16 24.93
C THR A 159 4.59 0.03 24.37
N GLY A 160 3.56 -0.36 25.13
CA GLY A 160 2.54 -1.28 24.65
C GLY A 160 3.02 -2.73 24.53
N LEU A 161 3.01 -3.29 23.32
CA LEU A 161 3.43 -4.67 23.02
C LEU A 161 4.95 -4.85 22.88
N ALA A 162 5.75 -3.77 22.90
CA ALA A 162 7.21 -3.90 22.87
C ALA A 162 7.75 -4.65 24.11
N ARG A 163 8.66 -5.60 23.89
CA ARG A 163 9.31 -6.41 24.94
C ARG A 163 10.83 -6.40 24.76
N ARG A 164 11.57 -6.78 25.81
CA ARG A 164 13.04 -6.93 25.76
C ARG A 164 13.73 -5.69 25.14
N VAL A 165 13.37 -4.50 25.63
CA VAL A 165 13.84 -3.23 25.06
C VAL A 165 15.29 -2.98 25.44
N ASP A 166 16.12 -2.69 24.44
CA ASP A 166 17.50 -2.21 24.56
C ASP A 166 17.60 -0.83 23.90
N ALA A 167 17.83 0.21 24.69
CA ALA A 167 17.80 1.59 24.23
C ALA A 167 19.18 2.25 24.36
N ALA A 168 19.62 2.86 23.27
CA ALA A 168 20.79 3.72 23.20
C ALA A 168 20.38 5.06 22.53
N PRO A 169 21.13 6.15 22.74
CA PRO A 169 20.88 7.39 22.01
C PRO A 169 20.82 7.14 20.49
N GLY A 170 19.72 7.56 19.86
CA GLY A 170 19.47 7.42 18.42
C GLY A 170 19.02 6.03 17.94
N ARG A 171 18.97 5.01 18.82
CA ARG A 171 18.57 3.64 18.44
C ARG A 171 17.92 2.87 19.58
N ILE A 172 16.73 2.34 19.34
CA ILE A 172 16.02 1.46 20.28
C ILE A 172 15.75 0.13 19.58
N ARG A 173 16.19 -0.98 20.17
CA ARG A 173 15.88 -2.33 19.71
C ARG A 173 14.87 -2.97 20.65
N PHE A 174 13.88 -3.68 20.12
CA PHE A 174 12.88 -4.40 20.93
C PHE A 174 12.37 -5.65 20.21
N PHE A 175 11.72 -6.53 20.97
CA PHE A 175 11.03 -7.71 20.45
C PHE A 175 9.52 -7.45 20.39
N TYR A 176 8.89 -7.88 19.31
CA TYR A 176 7.45 -7.75 19.08
C TYR A 176 6.80 -9.12 18.82
N GLU A 177 5.60 -9.30 19.35
CA GLU A 177 4.71 -10.43 19.08
C GLU A 177 3.32 -9.86 18.70
N PRO A 178 2.71 -10.33 17.59
CA PRO A 178 1.34 -9.97 17.21
C PRO A 178 0.31 -10.33 18.28
N GLY A 179 -0.75 -9.52 18.36
CA GLY A 179 -1.88 -9.76 19.24
C GLY A 179 -2.64 -8.47 19.55
N PRO A 180 -3.64 -8.54 20.46
CA PRO A 180 -4.42 -7.38 20.87
C PRO A 180 -3.54 -6.31 21.55
N GLY A 181 -3.69 -5.06 21.12
CA GLY A 181 -2.89 -3.92 21.57
C GLY A 181 -1.99 -3.35 20.47
N ALA A 182 -1.17 -2.36 20.83
CA ALA A 182 -0.30 -1.64 19.90
C ALA A 182 1.13 -1.55 20.43
N VAL A 183 2.07 -1.20 19.57
CA VAL A 183 3.35 -0.62 19.96
C VAL A 183 3.20 0.90 19.93
N GLY A 184 3.60 1.59 20.99
CA GLY A 184 3.62 3.05 21.03
C GLY A 184 5.04 3.58 20.95
N VAL A 185 5.27 4.63 20.17
CA VAL A 185 6.49 5.45 20.19
C VAL A 185 6.17 6.70 20.98
N SER A 186 6.77 6.82 22.16
CA SER A 186 6.42 7.81 23.17
C SER A 186 7.56 8.79 23.41
N ILE A 187 7.28 10.09 23.37
CA ILE A 187 8.24 11.17 23.66
C ILE A 187 7.73 11.98 24.86
N ALA A 188 8.46 11.90 25.98
CA ALA A 188 8.13 12.60 27.22
C ALA A 188 8.83 13.95 27.36
N ALA A 189 10.00 14.11 26.72
CA ALA A 189 10.75 15.35 26.66
C ALA A 189 11.57 15.38 25.37
N LEU A 190 11.87 16.58 24.87
CA LEU A 190 12.78 16.79 23.73
C LEU A 190 13.54 18.11 23.88
N ASP A 191 14.70 18.20 23.25
CA ASP A 191 15.44 19.45 23.11
C ASP A 191 14.83 20.28 21.98
N ALA A 192 14.40 21.51 22.26
CA ALA A 192 13.79 22.40 21.27
C ALA A 192 14.79 22.89 20.20
N ASP A 193 16.09 22.93 20.51
CA ASP A 193 17.15 23.31 19.57
C ASP A 193 17.62 22.10 18.72
N ASN A 194 17.34 20.88 19.18
CA ASN A 194 17.63 19.64 18.47
C ASN A 194 16.50 18.60 18.64
N PRO A 195 15.31 18.88 18.09
CA PRO A 195 14.12 18.07 18.34
C PRO A 195 14.22 16.68 17.72
N ILE A 196 13.53 15.73 18.34
CA ILE A 196 13.40 14.36 17.83
C ILE A 196 12.66 14.35 16.50
N ARG A 197 13.28 13.77 15.48
CA ARG A 197 12.75 13.70 14.11
C ARG A 197 13.32 12.50 13.36
N ASP A 198 12.89 12.31 12.11
CA ASP A 198 13.36 11.25 11.21
C ASP A 198 13.32 9.86 11.87
N ILE A 199 12.24 9.62 12.63
CA ILE A 199 11.99 8.33 13.26
C ILE A 199 11.72 7.31 12.16
N ARG A 200 12.48 6.22 12.15
CA ARG A 200 12.22 5.03 11.33
C ARG A 200 12.03 3.84 12.23
N LEU A 201 11.07 2.98 11.91
CA LEU A 201 10.80 1.74 12.61
C LEU A 201 10.71 0.58 11.62
N PHE A 202 11.55 -0.43 11.79
CA PHE A 202 11.63 -1.55 10.85
C PHE A 202 11.99 -2.85 11.55
N ARG A 203 11.76 -3.98 10.87
CA ARG A 203 12.25 -5.30 11.30
C ARG A 203 13.76 -5.33 11.12
N GLU A 204 14.49 -5.82 12.11
CA GLU A 204 15.96 -5.80 12.09
C GLU A 204 16.55 -6.48 10.84
N GLU A 205 15.94 -7.58 10.39
CA GLU A 205 16.36 -8.30 9.18
C GLU A 205 16.17 -7.51 7.87
N HIS A 206 15.39 -6.42 7.88
CA HIS A 206 15.18 -5.55 6.72
C HIS A 206 16.16 -4.36 6.66
N GLU A 207 17.09 -4.23 7.61
CA GLU A 207 18.07 -3.13 7.63
C GLU A 207 18.85 -3.01 6.30
N PRO A 208 19.38 -4.10 5.70
CA PRO A 208 20.09 -4.01 4.42
C PRO A 208 19.20 -3.53 3.26
N LEU A 209 17.90 -3.86 3.28
CA LEU A 209 16.96 -3.40 2.26
C LEU A 209 16.73 -1.88 2.35
N LEU A 210 16.61 -1.36 3.57
CA LEU A 210 16.49 0.07 3.83
C LEU A 210 17.77 0.83 3.43
N GLU A 211 18.94 0.24 3.67
CA GLU A 211 20.25 0.76 3.26
C GLU A 211 20.37 0.78 1.73
N ALA A 212 19.94 -0.27 1.01
CA ALA A 212 19.81 -0.30 -0.45
C ALA A 212 18.78 0.74 -0.97
N GLY A 213 17.89 1.19 -0.09
CA GLY A 213 16.88 2.19 -0.38
C GLY A 213 15.55 1.65 -0.82
N ALA A 214 15.26 0.36 -0.60
CA ALA A 214 13.93 -0.20 -0.75
C ALA A 214 12.93 0.54 0.16
N LEU A 215 11.72 0.79 -0.34
CA LEU A 215 10.64 1.38 0.45
C LEU A 215 9.63 0.33 0.89
N PHE A 216 9.34 -0.62 0.00
CA PHE A 216 8.21 -1.51 0.17
C PHE A 216 8.62 -2.85 0.74
N ASN A 217 7.72 -3.43 1.51
CA ASN A 217 7.82 -4.77 2.06
C ASN A 217 7.70 -5.80 0.91
N PRO A 218 8.73 -6.61 0.62
CA PRO A 218 8.70 -7.53 -0.52
C PRO A 218 7.60 -8.60 -0.43
N ALA A 219 7.22 -9.01 0.78
CA ALA A 219 6.11 -9.94 0.96
C ALA A 219 4.76 -9.34 0.51
N TRP A 220 4.59 -8.03 0.68
CA TRP A 220 3.42 -7.30 0.19
C TRP A 220 3.51 -7.03 -1.32
N LEU A 221 4.68 -6.59 -1.82
CA LEU A 221 4.90 -6.37 -3.26
C LEU A 221 4.51 -7.61 -4.07
N ALA A 222 4.93 -8.79 -3.64
CA ALA A 222 4.63 -10.06 -4.30
C ALA A 222 3.11 -10.33 -4.49
N ARG A 223 2.24 -9.70 -3.71
CA ARG A 223 0.77 -9.85 -3.82
C ARG A 223 0.12 -8.93 -4.84
N ILE A 224 0.78 -7.86 -5.21
CA ILE A 224 0.27 -6.85 -6.14
C ILE A 224 1.09 -6.75 -7.44
N ALA A 225 2.19 -7.51 -7.53
CA ALA A 225 3.12 -7.52 -8.64
C ALA A 225 2.50 -7.99 -9.97
N ASP A 226 1.44 -8.81 -9.92
CA ASP A 226 0.73 -9.32 -11.09
C ASP A 226 -0.61 -8.59 -11.32
N MET A 227 -0.59 -7.25 -11.23
CA MET A 227 -1.78 -6.41 -11.44
C MET A 227 -1.61 -5.54 -12.67
N ARG A 228 -2.70 -5.35 -13.42
CA ARG A 228 -2.71 -4.50 -14.62
C ARG A 228 -2.67 -3.03 -14.26
N VAL A 229 -3.49 -2.66 -13.28
CA VAL A 229 -3.64 -1.29 -12.79
C VAL A 229 -3.67 -1.29 -11.27
N LEU A 230 -2.99 -0.34 -10.64
CA LEU A 230 -3.12 -0.04 -9.22
C LEU A 230 -3.88 1.27 -9.02
N ARG A 231 -5.04 1.22 -8.37
CA ARG A 231 -5.82 2.43 -8.03
C ARG A 231 -5.43 2.95 -6.66
N PHE A 232 -4.93 4.19 -6.62
CA PHE A 232 -4.34 4.80 -5.42
C PHE A 232 -5.32 5.64 -4.60
N MET A 233 -6.64 5.44 -4.73
CA MET A 233 -7.63 6.35 -4.14
C MET A 233 -7.48 6.54 -2.62
N ASP A 234 -7.40 5.44 -1.87
CA ASP A 234 -7.19 5.49 -0.42
C ASP A 234 -5.75 5.91 -0.07
N TRP A 235 -4.76 5.45 -0.84
CA TRP A 235 -3.37 5.87 -0.65
C TRP A 235 -3.17 7.37 -0.85
N MET A 236 -3.93 8.00 -1.74
CA MET A 236 -3.89 9.44 -1.97
C MET A 236 -4.76 10.23 -0.99
N GLU A 237 -5.48 9.58 -0.05
CA GLU A 237 -6.45 10.22 0.86
C GLU A 237 -7.40 11.16 0.10
N THR A 238 -7.95 10.65 -1.01
CA THR A 238 -8.72 11.48 -1.97
C THR A 238 -10.04 11.97 -1.39
N ASN A 239 -10.72 11.10 -0.64
CA ASN A 239 -12.00 11.40 -0.01
C ASN A 239 -11.82 12.48 1.05
N ASN A 240 -12.60 13.55 0.96
CA ASN A 240 -12.53 14.70 1.87
C ASN A 240 -11.16 15.41 1.92
N SER A 241 -10.31 15.20 0.91
CA SER A 241 -8.95 15.74 0.88
C SER A 241 -8.94 17.26 1.06
N PRO A 242 -8.11 17.82 1.97
CA PRO A 242 -7.97 19.25 2.16
C PRO A 242 -6.98 19.90 1.17
N VAL A 243 -6.35 19.12 0.28
CA VAL A 243 -5.32 19.59 -0.65
C VAL A 243 -5.93 20.51 -1.70
N THR A 244 -5.31 21.68 -1.88
CA THR A 244 -5.77 22.74 -2.81
C THR A 244 -4.73 23.09 -3.87
N ASP A 245 -3.46 23.21 -3.48
CA ASP A 245 -2.36 23.66 -4.33
C ASP A 245 -1.14 22.74 -4.21
N TRP A 246 -0.17 22.91 -5.11
CA TRP A 246 1.00 22.02 -5.19
C TRP A 246 1.79 21.95 -3.88
N ASP A 247 1.91 23.04 -3.13
CA ASP A 247 2.74 23.07 -1.93
C ASP A 247 2.08 22.37 -0.74
N SER A 248 0.75 22.25 -0.75
CA SER A 248 -0.07 21.53 0.23
C SER A 248 -0.07 19.99 0.07
N ARG A 249 0.60 19.44 -0.96
CA ARG A 249 0.66 17.99 -1.21
C ARG A 249 1.49 17.23 -0.14
N PRO A 250 1.22 15.92 0.06
CA PRO A 250 2.07 15.05 0.88
C PRO A 250 3.52 14.98 0.38
N ARG A 251 4.47 14.79 1.30
CA ARG A 251 5.91 14.76 1.02
C ARG A 251 6.56 13.49 1.60
N VAL A 252 7.68 13.07 1.01
CA VAL A 252 8.42 11.86 1.43
C VAL A 252 8.92 12.00 2.87
N GLU A 253 9.24 13.24 3.26
CA GLU A 253 9.75 13.60 4.58
C GLU A 253 8.67 13.70 5.67
N ASP A 254 7.39 13.54 5.31
CA ASP A 254 6.29 13.54 6.28
C ASP A 254 6.47 12.38 7.28
N ALA A 255 6.19 12.63 8.56
CA ALA A 255 6.39 11.67 9.63
C ALA A 255 5.54 10.39 9.42
N THR A 256 4.35 10.55 8.86
CA THR A 256 3.44 9.45 8.52
C THR A 256 2.64 9.78 7.27
N TYR A 257 2.39 8.76 6.43
CA TYR A 257 1.51 8.88 5.27
C TYR A 257 0.03 8.65 5.64
N ALA A 258 -0.25 8.19 6.87
CA ALA A 258 -1.60 8.02 7.39
C ALA A 258 -2.34 9.35 7.66
N ALA A 259 -1.64 10.48 7.59
CA ALA A 259 -2.24 11.80 7.85
C ALA A 259 -2.86 12.42 6.59
N TRP A 260 -2.13 12.35 5.47
CA TRP A 260 -2.44 13.12 4.26
C TRP A 260 -2.31 12.31 2.96
N GLY A 261 -1.95 11.03 3.07
CA GLY A 261 -1.72 10.15 1.93
C GLY A 261 -0.24 9.98 1.59
N VAL A 262 0.00 9.04 0.68
CA VAL A 262 1.29 8.63 0.16
C VAL A 262 1.73 9.62 -0.93
N PRO A 263 2.96 10.15 -0.87
CA PRO A 263 3.41 11.19 -1.80
C PRO A 263 3.65 10.63 -3.21
N LEU A 264 3.43 11.47 -4.23
CA LEU A 264 3.53 11.08 -5.64
C LEU A 264 4.84 10.35 -6.03
N PRO A 265 6.04 10.77 -5.57
CA PRO A 265 7.27 10.02 -5.87
C PRO A 265 7.25 8.56 -5.39
N VAL A 266 6.54 8.27 -4.30
CA VAL A 266 6.40 6.90 -3.77
C VAL A 266 5.39 6.11 -4.60
N LEU A 267 4.30 6.75 -5.06
CA LEU A 267 3.32 6.13 -5.96
C LEU A 267 3.94 5.73 -7.31
N LEU A 268 4.72 6.64 -7.91
CA LEU A 268 5.45 6.36 -9.16
C LEU A 268 6.45 5.23 -8.98
N ARG A 269 7.17 5.24 -7.86
CA ARG A 269 8.14 4.20 -7.55
C ARG A 269 7.48 2.82 -7.43
N LEU A 270 6.32 2.74 -6.76
CA LEU A 270 5.57 1.50 -6.68
C LEU A 270 5.14 1.00 -8.06
N ALA A 271 4.54 1.87 -8.87
CA ALA A 271 4.04 1.53 -10.20
C ALA A 271 5.15 1.01 -11.13
N ASN A 272 6.32 1.66 -11.09
CA ASN A 272 7.49 1.21 -11.84
C ASN A 272 8.03 -0.13 -11.31
N GLU A 273 8.22 -0.28 -9.99
CA GLU A 273 8.77 -1.52 -9.39
C GLU A 273 7.91 -2.76 -9.66
N VAL A 274 6.58 -2.61 -9.68
CA VAL A 274 5.65 -3.72 -9.94
C VAL A 274 5.22 -3.85 -11.40
N GLY A 275 5.62 -2.90 -12.26
CA GLY A 275 5.22 -2.89 -13.67
C GLY A 275 3.70 -2.71 -13.88
N ALA A 276 3.00 -1.95 -13.04
CA ALA A 276 1.55 -1.76 -13.14
C ALA A 276 1.18 -0.32 -13.50
N ASP A 277 0.16 -0.16 -14.34
CA ASP A 277 -0.34 1.18 -14.69
C ASP A 277 -0.93 1.86 -13.43
N PRO A 278 -0.51 3.08 -13.07
CA PRO A 278 -1.08 3.78 -11.92
C PRO A 278 -2.39 4.48 -12.26
N TRP A 279 -3.40 4.35 -11.39
CA TRP A 279 -4.64 5.10 -11.43
C TRP A 279 -4.71 6.10 -10.28
N PHE A 280 -4.54 7.37 -10.65
CA PHE A 280 -4.55 8.53 -9.76
C PHE A 280 -5.92 9.17 -9.68
N THR A 281 -6.34 9.52 -8.46
CA THR A 281 -7.59 10.24 -8.18
C THR A 281 -7.26 11.59 -7.56
N LEU A 282 -7.40 12.67 -8.34
CA LEU A 282 -6.92 13.99 -7.92
C LEU A 282 -7.87 14.64 -6.89
N PRO A 283 -7.35 15.39 -5.90
CA PRO A 283 -8.19 16.10 -4.92
C PRO A 283 -9.22 17.02 -5.59
N HIS A 284 -10.45 17.05 -5.05
CA HIS A 284 -11.54 17.84 -5.61
C HIS A 284 -11.26 19.35 -5.64
N MET A 285 -10.50 19.87 -4.67
CA MET A 285 -10.14 21.29 -4.61
C MET A 285 -8.82 21.63 -5.32
N ALA A 286 -8.18 20.67 -5.98
CA ALA A 286 -6.93 20.91 -6.69
C ALA A 286 -7.09 21.98 -7.78
N ASP A 287 -6.26 23.02 -7.71
CA ASP A 287 -6.17 24.05 -8.74
C ASP A 287 -5.45 23.54 -10.01
N ASP A 288 -5.52 24.31 -11.08
CA ASP A 288 -4.94 23.91 -12.37
C ASP A 288 -3.40 23.80 -12.32
N ALA A 289 -2.75 24.55 -11.42
CA ALA A 289 -1.31 24.50 -11.26
C ALA A 289 -0.88 23.19 -10.58
N TYR A 290 -1.62 22.73 -9.56
CA TYR A 290 -1.47 21.42 -8.96
C TYR A 290 -1.66 20.33 -10.02
N VAL A 291 -2.77 20.38 -10.76
CA VAL A 291 -3.09 19.34 -11.76
C VAL A 291 -1.99 19.23 -12.81
N ARG A 292 -1.51 20.38 -13.32
CA ARG A 292 -0.41 20.42 -14.31
C ARG A 292 0.89 19.88 -13.74
N ALA A 293 1.31 20.33 -12.56
CA ALA A 293 2.55 19.87 -11.93
C ALA A 293 2.51 18.37 -11.58
N PHE A 294 1.33 17.85 -11.20
CA PHE A 294 1.12 16.43 -10.97
C PHE A 294 1.29 15.64 -12.27
N ALA A 295 0.59 16.05 -13.34
CA ALA A 295 0.69 15.41 -14.65
C ALA A 295 2.12 15.45 -15.21
N GLU A 296 2.84 16.56 -15.05
CA GLU A 296 4.24 16.71 -15.49
C GLU A 296 5.15 15.73 -14.74
N SER A 297 4.99 15.64 -13.42
CA SER A 297 5.75 14.69 -12.59
C SER A 297 5.49 13.24 -12.98
N VAL A 298 4.24 12.89 -13.33
CA VAL A 298 3.88 11.56 -13.81
C VAL A 298 4.47 11.29 -15.19
N ARG A 299 4.33 12.20 -16.15
CA ARG A 299 4.89 12.05 -17.50
C ARG A 299 6.40 11.77 -17.47
N ASP A 300 7.11 12.49 -16.60
CA ASP A 300 8.57 12.48 -16.53
C ASP A 300 9.11 11.32 -15.66
N GLY A 301 8.38 10.88 -14.64
CA GLY A 301 8.83 9.86 -13.68
C GLY A 301 8.24 8.46 -13.84
N LEU A 302 7.11 8.30 -14.54
CA LEU A 302 6.52 7.00 -14.83
C LEU A 302 7.29 6.31 -15.96
N ASP A 303 7.50 5.00 -15.85
CA ASP A 303 8.03 4.16 -16.93
C ASP A 303 7.27 4.47 -18.25
N PRO A 304 7.97 4.79 -19.35
CA PRO A 304 7.37 5.09 -20.65
C PRO A 304 6.57 3.95 -21.28
N ARG A 305 6.72 2.71 -20.81
CA ARG A 305 5.92 1.54 -21.22
C ARG A 305 4.52 1.54 -20.57
N LEU A 306 4.38 2.20 -19.42
CA LEU A 306 3.15 2.25 -18.62
C LEU A 306 2.24 3.42 -19.02
N LYS A 307 0.96 3.27 -18.71
CA LYS A 307 -0.08 4.29 -18.86
C LYS A 307 -0.47 4.87 -17.50
N ALA A 308 -0.71 6.18 -17.46
CA ALA A 308 -1.34 6.83 -16.32
C ALA A 308 -2.86 6.89 -16.53
N TYR A 309 -3.62 6.39 -15.56
CA TYR A 309 -5.07 6.58 -15.47
C TYR A 309 -5.32 7.80 -14.58
N ALA A 310 -5.98 8.82 -15.13
CA ALA A 310 -6.27 10.06 -14.42
C ALA A 310 -7.78 10.19 -14.18
N GLU A 311 -8.17 10.38 -12.92
CA GLU A 311 -9.55 10.60 -12.49
C GLU A 311 -9.62 11.89 -11.65
N TYR A 312 -10.66 12.70 -11.88
CA TYR A 312 -10.93 13.85 -11.02
C TYR A 312 -11.80 13.45 -9.83
N SER A 313 -11.21 13.50 -8.63
CA SER A 313 -11.83 13.16 -7.35
C SER A 313 -12.32 11.71 -7.26
N ASN A 314 -13.26 11.47 -6.35
CA ASN A 314 -13.91 10.20 -6.11
C ASN A 314 -15.38 10.46 -5.72
N GLU A 315 -16.30 9.70 -6.31
CA GLU A 315 -17.73 9.69 -5.97
C GLU A 315 -18.37 11.07 -5.76
N MET A 316 -18.17 11.99 -6.70
CA MET A 316 -18.78 13.33 -6.70
C MET A 316 -20.33 13.31 -6.74
N TRP A 317 -20.92 12.12 -6.82
CA TRP A 317 -22.34 11.87 -6.76
C TRP A 317 -22.85 11.54 -5.35
N ASN A 318 -21.98 11.22 -4.38
CA ASN A 318 -22.30 10.63 -3.09
C ASN A 318 -22.30 11.66 -1.94
N ASP A 319 -23.46 11.90 -1.33
CA ASP A 319 -23.67 12.95 -0.33
C ASP A 319 -22.95 12.70 1.01
N ILE A 320 -22.45 11.49 1.26
CA ILE A 320 -21.67 11.21 2.48
C ILE A 320 -20.34 11.94 2.49
N PHE A 321 -19.82 12.29 1.32
CA PHE A 321 -18.51 12.91 1.19
C PHE A 321 -18.59 14.43 1.09
N GLU A 322 -17.57 15.11 1.61
CA GLU A 322 -17.45 16.56 1.51
C GLU A 322 -17.25 17.01 0.06
N GLN A 323 -16.54 16.25 -0.77
CA GLN A 323 -16.32 16.67 -2.17
C GLN A 323 -17.61 16.81 -2.98
N ALA A 324 -18.61 15.95 -2.76
CA ALA A 324 -19.90 16.06 -3.44
C ALA A 324 -20.65 17.32 -2.99
N ARG A 325 -20.67 17.58 -1.68
CA ARG A 325 -21.26 18.80 -1.08
C ARG A 325 -20.53 20.06 -1.49
N TRP A 326 -19.22 19.99 -1.67
CA TRP A 326 -18.41 21.08 -2.21
C TRP A 326 -18.79 21.38 -3.65
N ALA A 327 -18.94 20.36 -4.50
CA ALA A 327 -19.36 20.55 -5.88
C ALA A 327 -20.77 21.13 -6.01
N ASP A 328 -21.71 20.80 -5.10
CA ASP A 328 -22.99 21.51 -5.02
C ASP A 328 -22.78 23.02 -4.83
N ARG A 329 -21.95 23.42 -3.86
CA ARG A 329 -21.67 24.84 -3.59
C ARG A 329 -21.00 25.53 -4.78
N GLN A 330 -20.06 24.86 -5.45
CA GLN A 330 -19.41 25.42 -6.63
C GLN A 330 -20.37 25.57 -7.82
N ALA A 331 -21.27 24.60 -8.01
CA ALA A 331 -22.28 24.65 -9.05
C ALA A 331 -23.27 25.79 -8.80
N GLU A 332 -23.71 25.99 -7.56
CA GLU A 332 -24.57 27.11 -7.15
C GLU A 332 -23.88 28.46 -7.30
N GLU A 333 -22.59 28.56 -6.99
CA GLU A 333 -21.82 29.79 -7.18
C GLU A 333 -21.71 30.15 -8.67
N LEU A 334 -21.52 29.16 -9.54
CA LEU A 334 -21.32 29.37 -10.97
C LEU A 334 -22.64 29.66 -11.72
N TRP A 335 -23.73 28.98 -11.36
CA TRP A 335 -24.98 29.00 -12.12
C TRP A 335 -26.21 29.47 -11.34
N GLY A 336 -26.06 29.81 -10.06
CA GLY A 336 -27.18 30.07 -9.15
C GLY A 336 -27.85 28.78 -8.66
N PRO A 337 -28.85 28.89 -7.77
CA PRO A 337 -29.55 27.72 -7.24
C PRO A 337 -30.35 27.00 -8.33
N GLY A 338 -30.35 25.67 -8.30
CA GLY A 338 -31.08 24.84 -9.25
C GLY A 338 -30.94 23.35 -8.94
N ASP A 339 -31.75 22.54 -9.61
CA ASP A 339 -31.74 21.09 -9.46
C ASP A 339 -30.65 20.45 -10.34
N ASP A 340 -30.07 19.35 -9.88
CA ASP A 340 -29.13 18.51 -10.63
C ASP A 340 -27.88 19.25 -11.16
N LEU A 341 -27.45 20.34 -10.51
CA LEU A 341 -26.31 21.15 -10.95
C LEU A 341 -24.96 20.47 -10.69
N ARG A 342 -24.85 19.68 -9.61
CA ARG A 342 -23.62 19.00 -9.20
C ARG A 342 -22.96 18.18 -10.29
N MET A 343 -23.74 17.32 -10.95
CA MET A 343 -23.18 16.43 -11.97
C MET A 343 -22.74 17.20 -13.22
N GLN A 344 -23.38 18.33 -13.54
CA GLN A 344 -22.92 19.20 -14.61
C GLN A 344 -21.63 19.92 -14.24
N PHE A 345 -21.49 20.36 -12.98
CA PHE A 345 -20.25 20.94 -12.49
C PHE A 345 -19.13 19.90 -12.46
N TYR A 346 -19.40 18.68 -11.99
CA TYR A 346 -18.46 17.57 -12.04
C TYR A 346 -17.99 17.30 -13.48
N GLY A 347 -18.93 17.14 -14.43
CA GLY A 347 -18.60 16.95 -15.84
C GLY A 347 -17.73 18.08 -16.39
N LYS A 348 -18.05 19.33 -16.05
CA LYS A 348 -17.23 20.50 -16.41
C LYS A 348 -15.80 20.37 -15.87
N ARG A 349 -15.65 20.19 -14.56
CA ARG A 349 -14.34 20.24 -13.90
C ARG A 349 -13.48 19.03 -14.24
N ALA A 350 -14.09 17.85 -14.33
CA ALA A 350 -13.41 16.64 -14.78
C ALA A 350 -12.84 16.81 -16.20
N ALA A 351 -13.62 17.39 -17.13
CA ALA A 351 -13.13 17.67 -18.48
C ALA A 351 -11.94 18.65 -18.49
N GLU A 352 -11.99 19.74 -17.70
CA GLU A 352 -10.86 20.69 -17.59
C GLU A 352 -9.59 20.01 -17.07
N VAL A 353 -9.72 19.15 -16.05
CA VAL A 353 -8.58 18.40 -15.50
C VAL A 353 -8.01 17.45 -16.56
N MET A 354 -8.86 16.70 -17.26
CA MET A 354 -8.43 15.76 -18.29
C MET A 354 -7.78 16.46 -19.50
N ASP A 355 -8.23 17.66 -19.84
CA ASP A 355 -7.60 18.49 -20.86
C ASP A 355 -6.20 18.95 -20.46
N ILE A 356 -5.99 19.33 -19.19
CA ILE A 356 -4.65 19.67 -18.69
C ILE A 356 -3.71 18.46 -18.80
N TRP A 357 -4.19 17.26 -18.47
CA TRP A 357 -3.38 16.04 -18.61
C TRP A 357 -3.05 15.74 -20.08
N ALA A 358 -4.03 15.86 -20.98
CA ALA A 358 -3.81 15.69 -22.41
C ALA A 358 -2.78 16.71 -22.94
N ASP A 359 -2.87 17.98 -22.54
CA ASP A 359 -1.90 19.02 -22.92
C ASP A 359 -0.48 18.73 -22.40
N VAL A 360 -0.35 18.15 -21.21
CA VAL A 360 0.96 17.84 -20.61
C VAL A 360 1.63 16.65 -21.28
N PHE A 361 0.86 15.61 -21.62
CA PHE A 361 1.34 14.42 -22.30
C PHE A 361 1.52 14.64 -23.80
N ASP A 362 0.79 15.58 -24.39
CA ASP A 362 0.88 15.99 -25.81
C ASP A 362 0.84 14.77 -26.75
N ASP A 363 1.80 14.62 -27.66
CA ASP A 363 1.92 13.49 -28.57
C ASP A 363 1.97 12.11 -27.87
N ALA A 364 2.33 12.05 -26.58
CA ALA A 364 2.38 10.81 -25.82
C ALA A 364 1.02 10.41 -25.22
N ALA A 365 0.01 11.27 -25.25
CA ALA A 365 -1.27 11.02 -24.58
C ALA A 365 -1.97 9.74 -25.08
N GLU A 366 -2.03 9.53 -26.40
CA GLU A 366 -2.67 8.34 -27.00
C GLU A 366 -2.02 7.02 -26.52
N ALA A 367 -0.71 7.04 -26.27
CA ALA A 367 0.03 5.85 -25.85
C ALA A 367 0.09 5.67 -24.32
N ARG A 368 0.07 6.76 -23.56
CA ARG A 368 0.45 6.80 -22.13
C ARG A 368 -0.59 7.36 -21.17
N LEU A 369 -1.76 7.81 -21.64
CA LEU A 369 -2.78 8.41 -20.79
C LEU A 369 -4.14 7.74 -21.01
N VAL A 370 -4.87 7.52 -19.91
CA VAL A 370 -6.29 7.15 -19.92
C VAL A 370 -7.04 8.16 -19.05
N ARG A 371 -7.94 8.93 -19.66
CA ARG A 371 -8.74 9.95 -18.98
C ARG A 371 -10.06 9.34 -18.52
N VAL A 372 -10.26 9.26 -17.22
CA VAL A 372 -11.35 8.49 -16.62
C VAL A 372 -12.50 9.39 -16.18
N PHE A 373 -13.70 9.06 -16.65
CA PHE A 373 -14.97 9.56 -16.13
C PHE A 373 -15.55 8.54 -15.15
N ALA A 374 -15.95 8.93 -13.94
CA ALA A 374 -16.53 8.02 -12.95
C ALA A 374 -17.98 8.39 -12.59
N THR A 375 -18.83 7.39 -12.36
CA THR A 375 -20.25 7.61 -12.04
C THR A 375 -20.89 6.50 -11.19
N HIS A 376 -22.09 6.77 -10.68
CA HIS A 376 -22.83 5.84 -9.83
C HIS A 376 -23.51 4.75 -10.66
N THR A 377 -23.34 3.50 -10.23
CA THR A 377 -23.88 2.32 -10.92
C THR A 377 -25.37 2.09 -10.68
N GLY A 378 -25.91 2.55 -9.55
CA GLY A 378 -27.31 2.32 -9.19
C GLY A 378 -28.31 3.33 -9.74
N TRP A 379 -27.84 4.46 -10.31
CA TRP A 379 -28.68 5.61 -10.67
C TRP A 379 -28.63 5.92 -12.17
N ALA A 380 -29.28 5.06 -12.96
CA ALA A 380 -29.40 5.21 -14.40
C ALA A 380 -29.84 6.63 -14.83
N GLY A 381 -29.12 7.21 -15.77
CA GLY A 381 -29.35 8.55 -16.32
C GLY A 381 -28.51 9.64 -15.66
N ARG A 382 -27.85 9.35 -14.54
CA ARG A 382 -26.99 10.32 -13.85
C ARG A 382 -25.71 10.58 -14.63
N GLU A 383 -25.16 9.58 -15.29
CA GLU A 383 -23.99 9.68 -16.16
C GLU A 383 -24.20 10.69 -17.29
N ALA A 384 -25.38 10.68 -17.93
CA ALA A 384 -25.71 11.60 -19.01
C ALA A 384 -25.71 13.06 -18.54
N ARG A 385 -25.99 13.32 -17.25
CA ARG A 385 -25.94 14.67 -16.68
C ARG A 385 -24.54 15.25 -16.60
N ALA A 386 -23.52 14.41 -16.51
CA ALA A 386 -22.12 14.84 -16.48
C ALA A 386 -21.46 14.78 -17.86
N LEU A 387 -21.73 13.74 -18.66
CA LEU A 387 -21.12 13.55 -19.98
C LEU A 387 -21.64 14.56 -21.02
N ALA A 388 -22.94 14.84 -21.02
CA ALA A 388 -23.53 15.83 -21.93
C ALA A 388 -23.52 17.25 -21.34
N ALA A 389 -23.79 17.37 -20.04
CA ALA A 389 -23.82 18.59 -19.22
C ALA A 389 -23.99 19.92 -20.00
N PRO A 390 -25.21 20.29 -20.41
CA PRO A 390 -25.43 21.47 -21.24
C PRO A 390 -24.88 22.79 -20.67
N LEU A 391 -24.88 22.96 -19.34
CA LEU A 391 -24.28 24.14 -18.70
C LEU A 391 -22.74 24.12 -18.76
N ALA A 392 -22.14 22.94 -18.67
CA ALA A 392 -20.70 22.76 -18.88
C ALA A 392 -20.33 23.11 -20.32
N PHE A 393 -21.10 22.62 -21.31
CA PHE A 393 -20.89 22.92 -22.72
C PHE A 393 -20.83 24.42 -23.02
N LEU A 394 -21.70 25.22 -22.40
CA LEU A 394 -21.70 26.68 -22.57
C LEU A 394 -20.40 27.35 -22.07
N THR A 395 -19.71 26.71 -21.12
CA THR A 395 -18.44 27.21 -20.58
C THR A 395 -17.24 26.64 -21.34
N LEU A 396 -17.26 25.35 -21.67
CA LEU A 396 -16.14 24.64 -22.30
C LEU A 396 -16.08 24.81 -23.82
N GLY A 397 -17.21 25.08 -24.48
CA GLY A 397 -17.32 25.09 -25.94
C GLY A 397 -17.29 23.71 -26.59
N LYS A 398 -17.28 22.63 -25.80
CA LYS A 398 -17.34 21.22 -26.21
C LYS A 398 -18.11 20.39 -25.20
N MET A 399 -18.50 19.17 -25.57
CA MET A 399 -19.15 18.26 -24.64
C MET A 399 -18.09 17.69 -23.69
N PRO A 400 -18.36 17.57 -22.37
CA PRO A 400 -17.39 16.97 -21.45
C PRO A 400 -16.91 15.59 -21.89
N GLN A 401 -17.81 14.76 -22.45
CA GLN A 401 -17.49 13.42 -22.96
C GLN A 401 -16.27 13.37 -23.90
N ASP A 402 -16.01 14.43 -24.66
CA ASP A 402 -14.90 14.50 -25.62
C ASP A 402 -13.52 14.56 -24.92
N SER A 403 -13.50 14.63 -23.59
CA SER A 403 -12.30 14.75 -22.76
C SER A 403 -11.97 13.46 -22.02
N PHE A 404 -12.71 12.37 -22.24
CA PHE A 404 -12.52 11.09 -21.57
C PHE A 404 -12.24 9.96 -22.57
N ASP A 405 -11.61 8.90 -22.07
CA ASP A 405 -11.32 7.66 -22.79
C ASP A 405 -12.03 6.45 -22.15
N ALA A 406 -12.27 6.51 -20.84
CA ALA A 406 -12.90 5.43 -20.09
C ALA A 406 -14.08 5.91 -19.22
N TYR A 407 -15.07 5.03 -19.09
CA TYR A 407 -16.28 5.16 -18.30
C TYR A 407 -16.22 4.18 -17.13
N ALA A 408 -16.07 4.71 -15.93
CA ALA A 408 -15.87 3.94 -14.71
C ALA A 408 -17.14 3.88 -13.84
N VAL A 409 -17.46 2.68 -13.37
CA VAL A 409 -18.60 2.39 -12.46
C VAL A 409 -18.14 1.62 -11.22
N THR A 410 -18.97 1.56 -10.18
CA THR A 410 -18.84 0.55 -9.12
C THR A 410 -19.47 -0.79 -9.54
N GLY A 411 -19.13 -1.87 -8.84
CA GLY A 411 -19.67 -3.22 -9.03
C GLY A 411 -19.85 -3.94 -7.70
N TYR A 412 -20.42 -3.26 -6.72
CA TYR A 412 -20.64 -3.82 -5.39
C TYR A 412 -21.93 -4.64 -5.31
N PHE A 413 -21.83 -5.86 -4.80
CA PHE A 413 -23.01 -6.58 -4.31
C PHE A 413 -23.24 -6.35 -2.81
N LEU A 414 -24.51 -6.29 -2.43
CA LEU A 414 -24.99 -5.74 -1.16
C LEU A 414 -25.89 -6.74 -0.42
N PHE A 415 -25.96 -6.59 0.90
CA PHE A 415 -26.95 -7.23 1.77
C PHE A 415 -27.62 -6.19 2.67
N ASP A 416 -28.94 -6.27 2.80
CA ASP A 416 -29.71 -5.37 3.66
C ASP A 416 -29.74 -5.90 5.10
N PHE A 417 -28.71 -5.54 5.88
CA PHE A 417 -28.60 -5.95 7.28
C PHE A 417 -29.67 -5.33 8.18
N GLU A 418 -30.22 -4.16 7.83
CA GLU A 418 -31.30 -3.55 8.61
C GLU A 418 -32.57 -4.38 8.50
N ALA A 419 -32.92 -4.82 7.29
CA ALA A 419 -34.15 -5.59 7.07
C ALA A 419 -33.99 -7.10 7.35
N GLN A 420 -32.80 -7.66 7.17
CA GLN A 420 -32.58 -9.12 7.14
C GLN A 420 -31.56 -9.62 8.17
N GLY A 421 -30.97 -8.73 8.98
CA GLY A 421 -29.95 -9.08 9.99
C GLY A 421 -30.46 -10.06 11.05
N ASP A 422 -31.64 -9.83 11.61
CA ASP A 422 -32.24 -10.73 12.62
C ASP A 422 -32.51 -12.14 12.09
N ALA A 423 -32.93 -12.25 10.83
CA ALA A 423 -33.15 -13.55 10.19
C ALA A 423 -31.81 -14.29 9.99
N LEU A 424 -30.77 -13.58 9.56
CA LEU A 424 -29.42 -14.12 9.46
C LEU A 424 -28.92 -14.60 10.82
N LEU A 425 -29.10 -13.82 11.90
CA LEU A 425 -28.70 -14.21 13.25
C LEU A 425 -29.36 -15.51 13.71
N ALA A 426 -30.63 -15.73 13.37
CA ALA A 426 -31.30 -16.99 13.66
C ALA A 426 -30.66 -18.17 12.91
N ASP A 427 -30.28 -17.99 11.65
CA ASP A 427 -29.54 -19.02 10.90
C ASP A 427 -28.16 -19.29 11.52
N LEU A 428 -27.50 -18.26 12.07
CA LEU A 428 -26.22 -18.42 12.77
C LEU A 428 -26.39 -19.21 14.07
N ASP A 429 -27.48 -19.01 14.81
CA ASP A 429 -27.80 -19.81 16.00
C ASP A 429 -28.00 -21.28 15.64
N ASP A 430 -28.73 -21.56 14.55
CA ASP A 430 -28.95 -22.93 14.06
C ASP A 430 -27.65 -23.59 13.59
N ALA A 431 -26.79 -22.85 12.87
CA ALA A 431 -25.49 -23.34 12.41
C ALA A 431 -24.54 -23.64 13.58
N GLU A 432 -24.54 -22.82 14.63
CA GLU A 432 -23.71 -23.04 15.83
C GLU A 432 -24.20 -24.27 16.62
N ALA A 433 -25.52 -24.47 16.72
CA ALA A 433 -26.11 -25.66 17.31
C ALA A 433 -25.72 -26.93 16.53
N ALA A 434 -25.75 -26.89 15.20
CA ALA A 434 -25.34 -28.00 14.35
C ALA A 434 -23.85 -28.33 14.51
N ALA A 435 -22.98 -27.32 14.59
CA ALA A 435 -21.55 -27.50 14.85
C ALA A 435 -21.28 -28.17 16.21
N GLN A 436 -22.03 -27.79 17.24
CA GLN A 436 -21.98 -28.43 18.56
C GLN A 436 -22.39 -29.91 18.47
N GLU A 437 -23.52 -30.22 17.84
CA GLU A 437 -23.99 -31.61 17.66
C GLU A 437 -22.99 -32.46 16.86
N ALA A 438 -22.39 -31.90 15.81
CA ALA A 438 -21.38 -32.57 15.00
C ALA A 438 -20.11 -32.89 15.79
N GLY A 439 -19.62 -31.96 16.62
CA GLY A 439 -18.48 -32.19 17.50
C GLY A 439 -18.75 -33.25 18.56
N GLU A 440 -19.94 -33.23 19.17
CA GLU A 440 -20.37 -34.24 20.14
C GLU A 440 -20.49 -35.62 19.51
N ALA A 441 -21.02 -35.72 18.28
CA ALA A 441 -21.11 -36.95 17.52
C ALA A 441 -19.72 -37.56 17.18
N GLN A 442 -18.69 -36.72 17.06
CA GLN A 442 -17.30 -37.13 16.92
C GLN A 442 -16.64 -37.53 18.26
N GLY A 443 -17.37 -37.43 19.37
CA GLY A 443 -16.87 -37.73 20.71
C GLY A 443 -15.98 -36.64 21.30
N LEU A 444 -15.97 -35.43 20.71
CA LEU A 444 -15.24 -34.30 21.26
C LEU A 444 -15.90 -33.83 22.56
N ALA A 445 -15.08 -33.37 23.51
CA ALA A 445 -15.57 -32.84 24.77
C ALA A 445 -14.65 -31.73 25.30
N ARG A 446 -15.21 -30.86 26.16
CA ARG A 446 -14.48 -29.78 26.85
C ARG A 446 -13.75 -28.87 25.87
N VAL A 447 -12.43 -28.73 25.99
CA VAL A 447 -11.61 -27.84 25.17
C VAL A 447 -11.72 -28.23 23.70
N ALA A 448 -11.58 -29.52 23.36
CA ALA A 448 -11.64 -29.97 21.97
C ALA A 448 -12.98 -29.67 21.29
N LEU A 449 -14.09 -29.79 22.02
CA LEU A 449 -15.41 -29.44 21.51
C LEU A 449 -15.56 -27.93 21.32
N ARG A 450 -15.07 -27.11 22.26
CA ARG A 450 -15.10 -25.65 22.14
C ARG A 450 -14.27 -25.15 20.95
N GLU A 451 -13.08 -25.71 20.74
CA GLU A 451 -12.25 -25.36 19.58
C GLU A 451 -12.94 -25.75 18.27
N HIS A 452 -13.51 -26.96 18.20
CA HIS A 452 -14.28 -27.41 17.04
C HIS A 452 -15.47 -26.49 16.72
N VAL A 453 -16.28 -26.13 17.72
CA VAL A 453 -17.41 -25.21 17.53
C VAL A 453 -16.89 -23.83 17.09
N ARG A 454 -15.85 -23.29 17.72
CA ARG A 454 -15.26 -22.00 17.32
C ARG A 454 -14.88 -21.99 15.83
N GLU A 455 -14.29 -23.08 15.34
CA GLU A 455 -13.81 -23.21 13.97
C GLU A 455 -14.94 -23.45 12.95
N THR A 456 -16.05 -24.07 13.36
CA THR A 456 -17.07 -24.57 12.42
C THR A 456 -18.47 -23.97 12.59
N ARG A 457 -18.70 -23.13 13.63
CA ARG A 457 -20.01 -22.58 14.01
C ARG A 457 -20.79 -21.87 12.91
N PHE A 458 -20.15 -21.44 11.83
CA PHE A 458 -20.79 -20.71 10.74
C PHE A 458 -20.91 -21.49 9.43
N ASN A 459 -20.30 -22.69 9.34
CA ASN A 459 -20.15 -23.38 8.06
C ASN A 459 -21.49 -23.71 7.40
N GLU A 460 -22.49 -24.13 8.17
CA GLU A 460 -23.82 -24.45 7.62
C GLU A 460 -24.58 -23.22 7.13
N ALA A 461 -24.25 -22.01 7.60
CA ALA A 461 -24.88 -20.77 7.17
C ALA A 461 -24.30 -20.20 5.86
N PHE A 462 -23.13 -20.67 5.41
CA PHE A 462 -22.47 -20.11 4.22
C PHE A 462 -23.28 -20.27 2.93
N GLY A 463 -23.80 -21.48 2.67
CA GLY A 463 -24.63 -21.77 1.50
C GLY A 463 -25.91 -20.92 1.47
N PRO A 464 -26.76 -21.00 2.51
CA PRO A 464 -27.98 -20.20 2.60
C PRO A 464 -27.75 -18.69 2.50
N PHE A 465 -26.65 -18.18 3.06
CA PHE A 465 -26.33 -16.76 2.94
C PHE A 465 -25.88 -16.39 1.52
N ALA A 466 -25.11 -17.23 0.83
CA ALA A 466 -24.76 -17.00 -0.58
C ALA A 466 -26.02 -16.99 -1.47
N GLU A 467 -26.96 -17.91 -1.27
CA GLU A 467 -28.25 -17.93 -1.99
C GLU A 467 -29.06 -16.63 -1.80
N ARG A 468 -28.92 -15.95 -0.64
CA ARG A 468 -29.55 -14.64 -0.41
C ARG A 468 -28.88 -13.49 -1.16
N LEU A 469 -27.60 -13.63 -1.49
CA LEU A 469 -26.81 -12.64 -2.24
C LEU A 469 -26.94 -12.81 -3.76
N GLU A 470 -27.21 -14.03 -4.25
CA GLU A 470 -27.34 -14.34 -5.67
C GLU A 470 -28.29 -13.40 -6.44
N PRO A 471 -29.49 -13.04 -5.94
CA PRO A 471 -30.36 -12.11 -6.66
C PRO A 471 -29.76 -10.71 -6.85
N ASN A 472 -28.91 -10.27 -5.92
CA ASN A 472 -28.23 -8.98 -6.04
C ASN A 472 -27.12 -9.03 -7.09
N VAL A 473 -26.32 -10.11 -7.10
CA VAL A 473 -25.31 -10.37 -8.13
C VAL A 473 -25.94 -10.54 -9.52
N ALA A 474 -27.07 -11.26 -9.61
CA ALA A 474 -27.83 -11.42 -10.85
C ALA A 474 -28.33 -10.06 -11.37
N ARG A 475 -28.89 -9.20 -10.50
CA ARG A 475 -29.30 -7.85 -10.92
C ARG A 475 -28.13 -7.03 -11.47
N LEU A 476 -26.95 -7.11 -10.84
CA LEU A 476 -25.76 -6.42 -11.34
C LEU A 476 -25.39 -6.89 -12.76
N THR A 477 -25.34 -8.21 -12.94
CA THR A 477 -24.83 -8.85 -14.16
C THR A 477 -25.83 -8.86 -15.32
N ASP A 478 -27.13 -8.99 -15.04
CA ASP A 478 -28.18 -9.12 -16.05
C ASP A 478 -28.81 -7.78 -16.46
N GLU A 479 -28.79 -6.77 -15.58
CA GLU A 479 -29.48 -5.50 -15.81
C GLU A 479 -28.53 -4.30 -15.78
N VAL A 480 -27.73 -4.19 -14.72
CA VAL A 480 -27.00 -2.97 -14.40
C VAL A 480 -25.75 -2.81 -15.26
N PHE A 481 -24.88 -3.82 -15.34
CA PHE A 481 -23.69 -3.77 -16.20
C PHE A 481 -24.07 -3.62 -17.69
N PRO A 482 -25.07 -4.34 -18.24
CA PRO A 482 -25.53 -4.11 -19.61
C PRO A 482 -26.01 -2.68 -19.88
N TYR A 483 -26.70 -2.05 -18.92
CA TYR A 483 -27.11 -0.65 -19.04
C TYR A 483 -25.89 0.28 -19.16
N HIS A 484 -24.91 0.12 -18.28
CA HIS A 484 -23.69 0.95 -18.30
C HIS A 484 -22.79 0.67 -19.51
N ALA A 485 -22.76 -0.56 -20.00
CA ALA A 485 -22.10 -0.90 -21.26
C ALA A 485 -22.70 -0.13 -22.44
N GLN A 486 -24.04 -0.06 -22.52
CA GLN A 486 -24.71 0.74 -23.53
C GLN A 486 -24.42 2.24 -23.37
N ALA A 487 -24.37 2.76 -22.14
CA ALA A 487 -24.04 4.17 -21.91
C ALA A 487 -22.59 4.50 -22.31
N ALA A 488 -21.64 3.62 -21.99
CA ALA A 488 -20.23 3.75 -22.37
C ALA A 488 -20.07 3.68 -23.91
N GLU A 489 -20.72 2.73 -24.57
CA GLU A 489 -20.72 2.60 -26.04
C GLU A 489 -21.28 3.86 -26.72
N GLN A 490 -22.39 4.42 -26.21
CA GLN A 490 -22.98 5.66 -26.74
C GLN A 490 -22.05 6.86 -26.59
N ALA A 491 -21.22 6.89 -25.54
CA ALA A 491 -20.23 7.93 -25.31
C ALA A 491 -18.90 7.66 -26.04
N GLY A 492 -18.70 6.46 -26.61
CA GLY A 492 -17.44 6.05 -27.22
C GLY A 492 -16.31 5.82 -26.21
N LEU A 493 -16.65 5.37 -25.00
CA LEU A 493 -15.73 5.17 -23.89
C LEU A 493 -15.61 3.69 -23.53
N ASP A 494 -14.45 3.27 -23.03
CA ASP A 494 -14.25 1.91 -22.52
C ASP A 494 -14.95 1.73 -21.16
N LEU A 495 -15.74 0.66 -21.02
CA LEU A 495 -16.39 0.34 -19.75
C LEU A 495 -15.37 -0.29 -18.79
N ILE A 496 -15.02 0.44 -17.73
CA ILE A 496 -14.13 0.00 -16.66
C ILE A 496 -14.82 0.08 -15.29
N MET A 497 -14.24 -0.57 -14.29
CA MET A 497 -14.73 -0.53 -12.92
C MET A 497 -13.72 0.18 -12.04
N TYR A 498 -14.15 1.19 -11.27
CA TYR A 498 -13.28 1.84 -10.30
C TYR A 498 -13.32 1.16 -8.93
N GLU A 499 -14.41 0.47 -8.60
CA GLU A 499 -14.58 -0.24 -7.32
C GLU A 499 -15.54 -1.42 -7.42
N GLY A 500 -15.06 -2.65 -7.19
CA GLY A 500 -15.84 -3.88 -7.32
C GLY A 500 -15.66 -4.84 -6.16
N GLY A 501 -16.71 -5.63 -5.91
CA GLY A 501 -16.68 -6.74 -4.96
C GLY A 501 -17.80 -6.70 -3.93
N ALA A 502 -17.48 -7.10 -2.69
CA ALA A 502 -18.44 -7.25 -1.60
C ALA A 502 -18.56 -5.95 -0.81
N HIS A 503 -19.78 -5.40 -0.71
CA HIS A 503 -20.10 -4.28 0.18
C HIS A 503 -21.08 -4.78 1.26
N LEU A 504 -20.56 -5.60 2.17
CA LEU A 504 -21.33 -6.22 3.26
C LEU A 504 -21.02 -5.52 4.58
N VAL A 505 -21.84 -4.54 4.94
CA VAL A 505 -21.61 -3.64 6.08
C VAL A 505 -22.73 -3.80 7.12
N PRO A 506 -22.49 -4.53 8.23
CA PRO A 506 -23.51 -4.73 9.26
C PRO A 506 -23.65 -3.55 10.24
N ALA A 507 -22.82 -2.51 10.12
CA ALA A 507 -22.92 -1.31 10.96
C ALA A 507 -24.35 -0.75 10.97
N GLY A 508 -24.82 -0.38 12.17
CA GLY A 508 -26.20 0.04 12.41
C GLY A 508 -27.10 -1.07 12.98
N HIS A 509 -26.73 -2.35 12.82
CA HIS A 509 -27.42 -3.45 13.50
C HIS A 509 -26.97 -3.56 14.97
N PRO A 510 -27.86 -3.85 15.94
CA PRO A 510 -27.48 -4.00 17.35
C PRO A 510 -26.42 -5.07 17.62
N GLU A 511 -26.39 -6.11 16.78
CA GLU A 511 -25.46 -7.25 16.85
C GLU A 511 -24.37 -7.20 15.76
N ALA A 512 -23.94 -5.99 15.36
CA ALA A 512 -22.99 -5.79 14.27
C ALA A 512 -21.64 -6.51 14.49
N GLU A 513 -21.20 -6.69 15.73
CA GLU A 513 -19.96 -7.41 16.06
C GLU A 513 -20.09 -8.90 15.71
N ARG A 514 -21.18 -9.56 16.10
CA ARG A 514 -21.43 -10.97 15.77
C ARG A 514 -21.57 -11.19 14.27
N LEU A 515 -22.23 -10.26 13.58
CA LEU A 515 -22.33 -10.28 12.11
C LEU A 515 -20.96 -10.09 11.44
N ALA A 516 -20.11 -9.22 11.98
CA ALA A 516 -18.74 -9.05 11.48
C ALA A 516 -17.88 -10.31 11.71
N GLU A 517 -18.06 -11.02 12.84
CA GLU A 517 -17.42 -12.32 13.05
C GLU A 517 -17.84 -13.35 12.01
N PHE A 518 -19.14 -13.41 11.68
CA PHE A 518 -19.65 -14.26 10.61
C PHE A 518 -19.05 -13.88 9.26
N LEU A 519 -19.07 -12.60 8.90
CA LEU A 519 -18.50 -12.11 7.63
C LEU A 519 -17.00 -12.40 7.53
N SER A 520 -16.27 -12.33 8.65
CA SER A 520 -14.85 -12.71 8.71
C SER A 520 -14.61 -14.17 8.32
N ALA A 521 -15.59 -15.06 8.52
CA ALA A 521 -15.50 -16.46 8.11
C ALA A 521 -16.07 -16.68 6.70
N PHE A 522 -17.26 -16.14 6.42
CA PHE A 522 -17.93 -16.28 5.13
C PHE A 522 -17.13 -15.66 3.97
N GLY A 523 -16.53 -14.50 4.18
CA GLY A 523 -15.89 -13.70 3.12
C GLY A 523 -14.65 -14.30 2.47
N TYR A 524 -14.13 -15.38 3.04
CA TYR A 524 -12.98 -16.11 2.53
C TYR A 524 -13.34 -17.58 2.27
N SER A 525 -14.62 -17.90 2.13
CA SER A 525 -15.14 -19.25 1.88
C SER A 525 -15.35 -19.51 0.38
N ASP A 526 -15.51 -20.79 0.01
CA ASP A 526 -15.89 -21.19 -1.36
C ASP A 526 -17.22 -20.58 -1.80
N ALA A 527 -18.15 -20.34 -0.86
CA ALA A 527 -19.43 -19.72 -1.16
C ALA A 527 -19.27 -18.26 -1.60
N MET A 528 -18.33 -17.52 -0.99
CA MET A 528 -17.96 -16.18 -1.44
C MET A 528 -17.24 -16.22 -2.80
N ALA A 529 -16.33 -17.18 -3.00
CA ALA A 529 -15.65 -17.37 -4.29
C ALA A 529 -16.66 -17.55 -5.44
N GLY A 530 -17.69 -18.37 -5.23
CA GLY A 530 -18.77 -18.57 -6.21
C GLY A 530 -19.55 -17.29 -6.57
N LEU A 531 -19.73 -16.36 -5.62
CA LEU A 531 -20.34 -15.05 -5.90
C LEU A 531 -19.42 -14.15 -6.72
N TYR A 532 -18.11 -14.18 -6.44
CA TYR A 532 -17.11 -13.46 -7.22
C TYR A 532 -17.03 -14.01 -8.66
N ASP A 533 -17.03 -15.32 -8.84
CA ASP A 533 -16.99 -15.94 -10.17
C ASP A 533 -18.19 -15.50 -11.02
N GLN A 534 -19.39 -15.43 -10.43
CA GLN A 534 -20.60 -14.92 -11.09
C GLN A 534 -20.46 -13.44 -11.46
N LEU A 535 -20.04 -12.60 -10.50
CA LEU A 535 -19.85 -11.16 -10.70
C LEU A 535 -18.86 -10.87 -11.83
N LEU A 536 -17.68 -11.50 -11.78
CA LEU A 536 -16.58 -11.31 -12.72
C LEU A 536 -16.94 -11.82 -14.13
N SER A 537 -17.62 -12.97 -14.21
CA SER A 537 -18.12 -13.50 -15.47
C SER A 537 -19.16 -12.59 -16.10
N GLY A 538 -20.10 -12.08 -15.30
CA GLY A 538 -21.12 -11.14 -15.78
C GLY A 538 -20.53 -9.78 -16.19
N TRP A 539 -19.49 -9.30 -15.50
CA TRP A 539 -18.75 -8.11 -15.90
C TRP A 539 -18.11 -8.26 -17.29
N SER A 540 -17.37 -9.36 -17.51
CA SER A 540 -16.81 -9.67 -18.83
C SER A 540 -17.90 -9.85 -19.89
N ALA A 541 -19.02 -10.49 -19.56
CA ALA A 541 -20.13 -10.71 -20.49
C ALA A 541 -20.82 -9.40 -20.91
N ALA A 542 -20.86 -8.40 -20.03
CA ALA A 542 -21.37 -7.07 -20.35
C ALA A 542 -20.39 -6.25 -21.23
N GLY A 543 -19.17 -6.74 -21.46
CA GLY A 543 -18.15 -6.04 -22.25
C GLY A 543 -17.22 -5.14 -21.43
N GLY A 544 -17.18 -5.30 -20.11
CA GLY A 544 -16.22 -4.60 -19.26
C GLY A 544 -14.79 -5.13 -19.45
N THR A 545 -13.80 -4.24 -19.50
CA THR A 545 -12.40 -4.58 -19.87
C THR A 545 -11.40 -4.48 -18.72
N LEU A 546 -11.74 -3.78 -17.62
CA LEU A 546 -10.89 -3.64 -16.43
C LEU A 546 -11.76 -3.68 -15.18
N PHE A 547 -11.52 -4.68 -14.30
CA PHE A 547 -12.23 -4.82 -13.03
C PHE A 547 -11.31 -4.38 -11.88
N ASN A 548 -11.59 -3.25 -11.23
CA ASN A 548 -10.87 -2.86 -10.02
C ASN A 548 -11.48 -3.49 -8.77
N ALA A 549 -10.84 -4.54 -8.26
CA ALA A 549 -11.17 -5.09 -6.95
C ALA A 549 -10.85 -4.03 -5.87
N PHE A 550 -11.82 -3.72 -5.01
CA PHE A 550 -11.77 -2.48 -4.21
C PHE A 550 -10.48 -2.29 -3.41
N VAL A 551 -10.11 -3.24 -2.55
CA VAL A 551 -8.85 -3.17 -1.80
C VAL A 551 -8.17 -4.53 -1.69
N ASP A 552 -6.83 -4.52 -1.78
CA ASP A 552 -5.98 -5.69 -1.67
C ASP A 552 -6.18 -6.48 -0.36
N MET A 553 -5.90 -5.84 0.78
CA MET A 553 -5.86 -6.52 2.08
C MET A 553 -6.58 -5.72 3.15
N GLY A 554 -7.33 -6.39 4.03
CA GLY A 554 -8.11 -5.70 5.05
C GLY A 554 -8.78 -6.64 6.03
N ARG A 555 -8.92 -6.19 7.29
CA ARG A 555 -9.65 -6.92 8.31
C ARG A 555 -11.14 -6.65 8.17
N ALA A 556 -11.95 -7.70 8.22
CA ALA A 556 -13.40 -7.55 8.33
C ALA A 556 -13.77 -6.90 9.67
N SER A 557 -14.72 -5.97 9.62
CA SER A 557 -15.25 -5.29 10.81
C SER A 557 -16.73 -4.99 10.62
N GLN A 558 -17.35 -4.33 11.61
CA GLN A 558 -18.71 -3.81 11.44
C GLN A 558 -18.83 -2.85 10.25
N TRP A 559 -17.73 -2.22 9.84
CA TRP A 559 -17.67 -1.29 8.72
C TRP A 559 -17.47 -1.95 7.35
N GLY A 560 -17.39 -3.28 7.30
CA GLY A 560 -17.36 -4.04 6.06
C GLY A 560 -16.25 -5.08 5.96
N ILE A 561 -16.30 -5.85 4.88
CA ILE A 561 -15.31 -6.85 4.49
C ILE A 561 -14.69 -6.53 3.13
N TRP A 562 -13.82 -5.52 3.16
CA TRP A 562 -13.25 -4.93 1.95
C TRP A 562 -12.10 -5.77 1.39
N GLY A 563 -11.15 -6.16 2.27
CA GLY A 563 -9.94 -6.91 1.91
C GLY A 563 -10.21 -8.24 1.22
N HIS A 564 -9.50 -8.50 0.13
CA HIS A 564 -9.49 -9.79 -0.54
C HIS A 564 -8.51 -10.77 0.13
N LEU A 565 -7.49 -10.23 0.80
CA LEU A 565 -6.58 -10.95 1.69
C LEU A 565 -6.67 -10.42 3.13
N ARG A 566 -6.43 -11.28 4.11
CA ARG A 566 -6.39 -10.90 5.54
C ARG A 566 -5.03 -10.33 5.96
N HIS A 567 -3.96 -10.78 5.31
CA HIS A 567 -2.56 -10.40 5.52
C HIS A 567 -1.71 -10.85 4.31
N PRO A 568 -0.46 -10.41 4.14
CA PRO A 568 0.36 -10.75 2.97
C PRO A 568 0.64 -12.24 2.75
N TRP A 569 0.46 -13.09 3.77
CA TRP A 569 0.63 -14.56 3.66
C TRP A 569 -0.68 -15.32 3.50
N ASP A 570 -1.81 -14.63 3.43
CA ASP A 570 -3.09 -15.27 3.25
C ASP A 570 -3.21 -15.87 1.83
N ASP A 571 -3.91 -16.99 1.73
CA ASP A 571 -4.35 -17.57 0.47
C ASP A 571 -5.71 -18.21 0.69
N ASN A 572 -6.72 -17.73 -0.04
CA ASN A 572 -8.11 -18.06 0.25
C ASN A 572 -8.95 -18.14 -1.04
N PRO A 573 -10.08 -18.87 -1.03
CA PRO A 573 -10.97 -19.03 -2.17
C PRO A 573 -11.38 -17.73 -2.89
N ARG A 574 -11.69 -16.64 -2.16
CA ARG A 574 -12.05 -15.35 -2.77
C ARG A 574 -10.89 -14.73 -3.55
N TRP A 575 -9.67 -14.81 -3.00
CA TRP A 575 -8.46 -14.39 -3.69
C TRP A 575 -8.19 -15.23 -4.94
N GLN A 576 -8.39 -16.55 -4.85
CA GLN A 576 -8.19 -17.47 -5.97
C GLN A 576 -9.14 -17.21 -7.15
N SER A 577 -10.38 -16.76 -6.90
CA SER A 577 -11.28 -16.28 -7.96
C SER A 577 -10.71 -15.07 -8.70
N LEU A 578 -10.12 -14.11 -7.99
CA LEU A 578 -9.49 -12.93 -8.61
C LEU A 578 -8.24 -13.28 -9.41
N VAL A 579 -7.36 -14.14 -8.87
CA VAL A 579 -6.17 -14.62 -9.58
C VAL A 579 -6.57 -15.37 -10.85
N SER A 580 -7.55 -16.27 -10.75
CA SER A 580 -8.08 -17.02 -11.90
C SER A 580 -8.69 -16.10 -12.96
N TYR A 581 -9.37 -15.03 -12.53
CA TYR A 581 -9.87 -14.00 -13.43
C TYR A 581 -8.75 -13.21 -14.09
N ASN A 582 -7.73 -12.77 -13.33
CA ASN A 582 -6.58 -12.04 -13.87
C ASN A 582 -5.91 -12.82 -15.02
N ASP A 583 -5.82 -14.14 -14.88
CA ASP A 583 -5.24 -15.06 -15.85
C ASP A 583 -6.06 -15.24 -17.15
N ALA A 584 -7.37 -15.10 -17.07
CA ALA A 584 -8.30 -15.51 -18.14
C ALA A 584 -9.13 -14.37 -18.74
N ALA A 585 -9.18 -13.22 -18.06
CA ALA A 585 -10.00 -12.09 -18.45
C ALA A 585 -9.50 -11.42 -19.74
N PRO A 586 -10.39 -10.76 -20.49
CA PRO A 586 -9.96 -9.90 -21.59
C PRO A 586 -9.01 -8.80 -21.09
N VAL A 587 -7.88 -8.61 -21.77
CA VAL A 587 -6.98 -7.49 -21.50
C VAL A 587 -7.52 -6.19 -22.12
N PRO A 588 -7.36 -5.04 -21.46
CA PRO A 588 -7.93 -3.77 -21.92
C PRO A 588 -7.21 -3.16 -23.14
N ASP A 589 -5.97 -3.58 -23.45
CA ASP A 589 -5.28 -3.16 -24.66
C ASP A 589 -4.26 -4.20 -25.16
N ALA A 590 -3.61 -3.90 -26.29
CA ALA A 590 -2.71 -4.81 -27.01
C ALA A 590 -1.27 -4.88 -26.47
N ARG A 591 -0.92 -4.20 -25.37
CA ARG A 591 0.43 -4.26 -24.79
C ARG A 591 0.72 -5.67 -24.28
N GLY A 592 1.87 -6.21 -24.67
CA GLY A 592 2.29 -7.56 -24.30
C GLY A 592 2.74 -7.69 -22.84
N ALA A 593 2.83 -8.92 -22.36
CA ALA A 593 3.17 -9.26 -20.97
C ALA A 593 4.46 -8.60 -20.46
N ALA A 594 5.49 -8.45 -21.31
CA ALA A 594 6.77 -7.84 -20.94
C ALA A 594 6.68 -6.34 -20.56
N VAL A 595 5.56 -5.66 -20.81
CA VAL A 595 5.33 -4.30 -20.28
C VAL A 595 5.06 -4.32 -18.78
N PHE A 596 4.50 -5.43 -18.28
CA PHE A 596 4.08 -5.62 -16.90
C PHE A 596 5.02 -6.57 -16.14
N ALA A 597 6.21 -6.80 -16.69
CA ALA A 597 7.25 -7.53 -15.97
C ALA A 597 7.76 -6.67 -14.81
N ASN A 598 8.18 -7.32 -13.74
CA ASN A 598 8.78 -6.71 -12.56
C ASN A 598 10.15 -7.34 -12.30
N GLY A 599 10.99 -6.63 -11.56
CA GLY A 599 12.32 -7.10 -11.22
C GLY A 599 12.33 -8.09 -10.07
N ALA A 600 13.49 -8.71 -9.87
CA ALA A 600 13.69 -9.75 -8.89
C ALA A 600 14.36 -9.22 -7.62
N VAL A 601 14.03 -9.84 -6.49
CA VAL A 601 14.78 -9.68 -5.24
C VAL A 601 15.81 -10.81 -5.16
N ALA A 602 17.09 -10.46 -5.05
CA ALA A 602 18.19 -11.41 -5.05
C ALA A 602 19.19 -11.13 -3.93
N ALA A 603 19.84 -12.19 -3.46
CA ALA A 603 20.92 -12.12 -2.48
C ALA A 603 22.10 -13.01 -2.93
N GLY A 604 23.32 -12.52 -2.75
CA GLY A 604 24.54 -13.30 -2.92
C GLY A 604 24.86 -14.15 -1.69
N THR A 605 26.11 -14.60 -1.63
CA THR A 605 26.64 -15.51 -0.63
C THR A 605 27.49 -14.74 0.40
N ASN A 606 28.49 -15.40 1.01
CA ASN A 606 29.43 -14.77 1.95
C ASN A 606 30.84 -14.67 1.34
N GLY A 607 30.98 -14.82 0.03
CA GLY A 607 32.23 -14.63 -0.69
C GLY A 607 31.95 -14.18 -2.11
N ASP A 608 33.01 -13.96 -2.88
CA ASP A 608 32.96 -13.31 -4.20
C ASP A 608 31.91 -13.93 -5.15
N ASP A 609 30.92 -13.12 -5.53
CA ASP A 609 29.82 -13.50 -6.39
C ASP A 609 29.81 -12.72 -7.71
N GLU A 610 29.35 -13.38 -8.79
CA GLU A 610 28.97 -12.71 -10.04
C GLU A 610 27.45 -12.81 -10.17
N ILE A 611 26.75 -11.70 -9.92
CA ILE A 611 25.28 -11.63 -9.93
C ILE A 611 24.82 -10.90 -11.19
N ARG A 612 23.83 -11.47 -11.89
CA ARG A 612 23.27 -10.90 -13.12
C ARG A 612 21.81 -10.55 -12.91
N GLY A 613 21.51 -9.25 -12.96
CA GLY A 613 20.15 -8.71 -12.91
C GLY A 613 19.31 -9.04 -14.15
N SER A 614 18.03 -8.80 -14.03
CA SER A 614 17.03 -8.74 -15.09
C SER A 614 17.10 -7.40 -15.84
N GLY A 615 16.16 -7.16 -16.75
CA GLY A 615 16.02 -5.86 -17.43
C GLY A 615 15.01 -4.92 -16.75
N GLU A 616 14.45 -5.36 -15.62
CA GLU A 616 13.41 -4.69 -14.84
C GLU A 616 14.01 -4.25 -13.48
N GLU A 617 13.24 -3.52 -12.66
CA GLU A 617 13.67 -2.96 -11.37
C GLU A 617 14.06 -4.02 -10.33
N ASP A 618 15.34 -4.40 -10.28
CA ASP A 618 15.83 -5.42 -9.35
C ASP A 618 16.23 -4.83 -7.98
N LEU A 619 16.18 -5.69 -6.96
CA LEU A 619 16.75 -5.44 -5.64
C LEU A 619 17.78 -6.52 -5.33
N ILE A 620 19.06 -6.15 -5.35
CA ILE A 620 20.18 -7.09 -5.22
C ILE A 620 21.02 -6.75 -3.99
N LEU A 621 21.14 -7.70 -3.07
CA LEU A 621 22.06 -7.65 -1.92
C LEU A 621 23.23 -8.61 -2.17
N ALA A 622 24.38 -8.12 -2.62
CA ALA A 622 25.49 -9.00 -3.01
C ALA A 622 26.11 -9.69 -1.78
N GLY A 623 26.37 -8.94 -0.70
CA GLY A 623 26.75 -9.47 0.59
C GLY A 623 28.22 -9.21 0.92
N PRO A 624 28.85 -10.06 1.75
CA PRO A 624 30.29 -10.00 1.95
C PRO A 624 31.05 -10.71 0.82
N GLY A 625 32.16 -10.13 0.35
CA GLY A 625 32.93 -10.65 -0.78
C GLY A 625 33.37 -9.51 -1.70
N ASP A 626 34.27 -9.78 -2.65
CA ASP A 626 34.53 -8.83 -3.73
C ASP A 626 33.57 -9.16 -4.90
N ASP A 627 32.40 -8.51 -4.92
CA ASP A 627 31.29 -8.90 -5.77
C ASP A 627 31.21 -8.13 -7.10
N LEU A 628 30.77 -8.80 -8.17
CA LEU A 628 30.43 -8.19 -9.45
C LEU A 628 28.93 -8.28 -9.70
N VAL A 629 28.24 -7.14 -9.66
CA VAL A 629 26.82 -7.04 -9.98
C VAL A 629 26.63 -6.44 -11.37
N ILE A 630 26.14 -7.25 -12.31
CA ILE A 630 25.85 -6.82 -13.68
C ILE A 630 24.35 -6.51 -13.78
N SER A 631 24.00 -5.22 -13.80
CA SER A 631 22.64 -4.75 -14.05
C SER A 631 22.26 -5.05 -15.50
N GLY A 632 21.11 -5.66 -15.72
CA GLY A 632 20.57 -5.89 -17.06
C GLY A 632 19.72 -4.73 -17.58
N GLY A 633 19.57 -3.65 -16.79
CA GLY A 633 18.63 -2.54 -17.02
C GLY A 633 17.73 -2.35 -15.80
N GLY A 634 16.80 -1.38 -15.86
CA GLY A 634 15.87 -1.10 -14.76
C GLY A 634 16.38 -0.04 -13.76
N ALA A 635 15.48 0.46 -12.92
CA ALA A 635 15.81 1.37 -11.82
C ALA A 635 16.24 0.62 -10.55
N ASP A 636 17.33 -0.14 -10.66
CA ASP A 636 17.76 -1.11 -9.65
C ASP A 636 18.17 -0.51 -8.30
N LEU A 637 18.06 -1.33 -7.26
CA LEU A 637 18.57 -1.12 -5.91
C LEU A 637 19.67 -2.14 -5.64
N LEU A 638 20.92 -1.70 -5.65
CA LEU A 638 22.08 -2.57 -5.51
C LEU A 638 22.79 -2.24 -4.20
N HIS A 639 23.08 -3.27 -3.41
CA HIS A 639 23.91 -3.20 -2.22
C HIS A 639 25.09 -4.15 -2.39
N GLY A 640 26.31 -3.63 -2.47
CA GLY A 640 27.53 -4.44 -2.59
C GLY A 640 27.77 -5.16 -1.26
N GLY A 641 28.01 -4.38 -0.21
CA GLY A 641 28.14 -4.91 1.13
C GLY A 641 29.58 -4.74 1.61
N ALA A 642 30.21 -5.82 2.05
CA ALA A 642 31.56 -5.73 2.61
C ALA A 642 32.58 -6.39 1.68
N GLY A 643 33.39 -5.56 1.02
CA GLY A 643 34.48 -5.99 0.15
C GLY A 643 34.88 -4.86 -0.80
N GLU A 644 35.49 -5.20 -1.94
CA GLU A 644 35.65 -4.29 -3.08
C GLU A 644 34.66 -4.70 -4.19
N ASP A 645 33.54 -3.99 -4.27
CA ASP A 645 32.39 -4.36 -5.11
C ASP A 645 32.34 -3.54 -6.41
N GLU A 646 31.97 -4.18 -7.52
CA GLU A 646 31.78 -3.56 -8.84
C GLU A 646 30.32 -3.66 -9.32
N ALA A 647 29.70 -2.51 -9.58
CA ALA A 647 28.45 -2.42 -10.32
C ALA A 647 28.74 -2.20 -11.82
N ARG A 648 28.19 -3.05 -12.69
CA ARG A 648 28.31 -2.94 -14.14
C ARG A 648 26.96 -2.65 -14.78
N LEU A 649 26.80 -1.46 -15.36
CA LEU A 649 25.55 -0.99 -15.97
C LEU A 649 25.57 -1.12 -17.51
N PRO A 650 24.40 -1.19 -18.17
CA PRO A 650 24.32 -1.24 -19.62
C PRO A 650 24.72 0.09 -20.29
N GLY A 651 25.08 0.02 -21.58
CA GLY A 651 25.37 1.19 -22.40
C GLY A 651 26.75 1.81 -22.16
N VAL A 652 26.87 3.12 -22.35
CA VAL A 652 28.12 3.87 -22.17
C VAL A 652 28.00 4.91 -21.08
N GLN A 653 29.11 5.23 -20.40
CA GLN A 653 29.11 6.20 -19.28
C GLN A 653 28.46 7.56 -19.64
N SER A 654 28.61 8.03 -20.88
CA SER A 654 28.07 9.33 -21.31
C SER A 654 26.55 9.44 -21.30
N ASP A 655 25.85 8.31 -21.20
CA ASP A 655 24.38 8.25 -21.17
C ASP A 655 23.83 8.44 -19.75
N TRP A 656 24.72 8.51 -18.75
CA TRP A 656 24.37 8.51 -17.32
C TRP A 656 24.90 9.74 -16.61
N THR A 657 24.10 10.24 -15.66
CA THR A 657 24.51 11.25 -14.68
C THR A 657 24.72 10.59 -13.33
N ILE A 658 25.84 10.88 -12.66
CA ILE A 658 26.17 10.33 -11.35
C ILE A 658 26.02 11.43 -10.30
N SER A 659 25.30 11.13 -9.22
CA SER A 659 25.09 12.04 -8.09
C SER A 659 25.03 11.26 -6.76
N ARG A 660 24.79 11.96 -5.65
CA ARG A 660 24.54 11.34 -4.34
C ARG A 660 23.26 11.85 -3.71
N ASP A 661 22.58 10.97 -3.00
CA ASP A 661 21.42 11.35 -2.20
C ASP A 661 21.79 11.72 -0.75
N ALA A 662 20.77 12.07 0.03
CA ALA A 662 20.93 12.47 1.43
C ALA A 662 21.42 11.33 2.34
N ALA A 663 21.22 10.07 1.94
CA ALA A 663 21.73 8.90 2.65
C ALA A 663 23.19 8.57 2.24
N GLY A 664 23.76 9.31 1.29
CA GLY A 664 25.12 9.12 0.81
C GLY A 664 25.25 8.08 -0.31
N ARG A 665 24.14 7.50 -0.78
CA ARG A 665 24.13 6.50 -1.86
C ARG A 665 24.48 7.14 -3.18
N THR A 666 25.14 6.38 -4.05
CA THR A 666 25.41 6.82 -5.42
C THR A 666 24.16 6.60 -6.26
N LEU A 667 23.69 7.66 -6.91
CA LEU A 667 22.59 7.60 -7.87
C LEU A 667 23.16 7.67 -9.28
N VAL A 668 22.88 6.66 -10.10
CA VAL A 668 23.26 6.63 -11.51
C VAL A 668 21.99 6.73 -12.35
N GLN A 669 21.79 7.88 -13.00
CA GLN A 669 20.51 8.25 -13.63
C GLN A 669 20.61 8.40 -15.14
N SER A 670 19.63 7.87 -15.87
CA SER A 670 19.40 8.10 -17.30
C SER A 670 17.91 8.28 -17.58
N GLY A 671 17.49 9.52 -17.85
CA GLY A 671 16.06 9.85 -17.97
C GLY A 671 15.29 9.55 -16.68
N TRP A 672 14.29 8.66 -16.77
CA TRP A 672 13.48 8.20 -15.65
C TRP A 672 14.15 7.11 -14.81
N LEU A 673 15.13 6.38 -15.39
CA LEU A 673 15.84 5.29 -14.72
C LEU A 673 16.82 5.85 -13.70
N ILE A 674 16.73 5.39 -12.44
CA ILE A 674 17.66 5.72 -11.37
C ILE A 674 18.11 4.44 -10.69
N VAL A 675 19.35 4.02 -10.97
CA VAL A 675 20.01 2.94 -10.25
C VAL A 675 20.63 3.49 -8.97
N ARG A 676 20.39 2.83 -7.85
CA ARG A 676 20.91 3.20 -6.52
C ARG A 676 21.96 2.21 -6.10
N LEU A 677 23.15 2.71 -5.84
CA LEU A 677 24.29 1.92 -5.38
C LEU A 677 24.61 2.29 -3.94
N THR A 678 24.56 1.29 -3.07
CA THR A 678 25.00 1.33 -1.67
C THR A 678 26.22 0.41 -1.53
N ASP A 679 27.27 0.90 -0.89
CA ASP A 679 28.51 0.15 -0.64
C ASP A 679 29.08 -0.51 -1.92
N PHE A 680 29.36 0.31 -2.94
CA PHE A 680 30.11 -0.09 -4.13
C PHE A 680 31.32 0.83 -4.30
N GLU A 681 32.49 0.23 -4.53
CA GLU A 681 33.75 0.93 -4.76
C GLU A 681 34.00 1.22 -6.24
N LEU A 682 33.42 0.41 -7.14
CA LEU A 682 33.67 0.45 -8.57
C LEU A 682 32.37 0.50 -9.38
N LEU A 683 32.36 1.35 -10.43
CA LEU A 683 31.28 1.44 -11.41
C LEU A 683 31.84 1.29 -12.83
N SER A 684 31.33 0.33 -13.59
CA SER A 684 31.69 0.10 -15.00
C SER A 684 30.47 0.07 -15.92
N PHE A 685 30.71 0.13 -17.23
CA PHE A 685 29.66 0.16 -18.25
C PHE A 685 30.00 -0.82 -19.38
N GLU A 686 29.06 -1.70 -19.76
CA GLU A 686 29.29 -2.77 -20.76
C GLU A 686 29.80 -2.25 -22.12
N GLY A 687 29.33 -1.09 -22.55
CA GLY A 687 29.70 -0.47 -23.83
C GLY A 687 31.00 0.33 -23.81
N THR A 688 31.65 0.48 -22.66
CA THR A 688 32.87 1.28 -22.51
C THR A 688 34.08 0.38 -22.31
N THR A 689 35.01 0.36 -23.26
CA THR A 689 36.33 -0.27 -23.05
C THR A 689 37.24 0.69 -22.26
N GLY A 690 37.28 0.56 -20.93
CA GLY A 690 38.07 1.40 -20.02
C GLY A 690 38.14 0.83 -18.58
N GLU A 691 38.94 1.44 -17.70
CA GLU A 691 39.01 1.11 -16.27
C GLU A 691 37.74 1.59 -15.54
N ALA A 692 37.28 0.82 -14.55
CA ALA A 692 36.13 1.16 -13.72
C ALA A 692 36.31 2.53 -13.03
N ILE A 693 35.19 3.23 -12.82
CA ILE A 693 35.14 4.48 -12.09
C ILE A 693 35.19 4.14 -10.60
N SER A 694 36.16 4.69 -9.87
CA SER A 694 36.18 4.60 -8.42
C SER A 694 35.08 5.49 -7.83
N LEU A 695 34.22 4.88 -7.03
CA LEU A 695 33.16 5.53 -6.28
C LEU A 695 33.70 5.95 -4.88
N PRO A 696 33.16 7.05 -4.31
CA PRO A 696 33.66 7.60 -3.04
C PRO A 696 33.31 6.83 -1.77
#